data_AF-A0A0H5QP26-F1
#
_entry.id   AF-A0A0H5QP26-F1
#
_cell.length_a   1.000
_cell.length_b   1.000
_cell.length_c   1.000
_cell.angle_alpha   90.00
_cell.angle_beta   90.00
_cell.angle_gamma   90.00
#
_symmetry.space_group_name_H-M   'P 1'
#
loop_
_entity.id
_entity.type
_entity.pdbx_description
1 polymer ?
#
loop_
_entity_poly.entity_id
_entity_poly.type
_entity_poly.pdbx_seq_one_letter_code
_entity_poly.pdbx_strand_id
1 'polypeptide(L)'
;FGFAVCFWNIIGIVRKSLAMVGVAPGLIDSIITAANPQQLLDIVVDGVTKCPAPDVVDRVVEQLQMSPPDPTTLPNIIYSIGLLSGVNYTCSKLVSTRLKDIAHSLLDLIPLLSSPEVHWSLLATCSRILAIPRCSSVNSAIQLQEQALTLALKAIQSPYPGPTETHSALTIRAIQYLSQLLSYFPQLLAGQNRGAIVFNRSIQLMVDNSVGHNELIISLGECVSKMIDLSVPKLVVSDVDSLLDPVSPSIDDGDDDESGSEPVLVLASELGQMNGDDLLAGFNACSSCFEGDVNAGHVFHCLAMLAHFKDPNHPLITRSTTYILDHLKSLLNGNRGPNKLERRVGGEWAEILSQIIPYVPSSQITILSKRLSLLYLHLQSRHLLLKSLRDGLISCFSRLLTTISAHACSIPDSRSLLDQILSDVVEDTQDHRLISDAIYSIRHDNDLLQSHVPSLHQSLLSHILPGSSNRLSESACDALGRIACFLNGCSDLHLSSATLDGIIGVVQLCPSISSIVASARIAIHLVDVSPESIILLFQALSDVALGKTSPEESDDEDEVDRTSGLQITSLTMLTALISRNLFARDDLTTSLMIFIDEIIESIISAPRLFADDAMVQSSALDVIRAIVSRPLCPSPNEWDRIRDALVDLSSSDAGRIFDGQPMKDCLLAINKRLDARQK
;
A
#
# COMPACT_ATOMS: atom_id res chain seq x y z
N PHE A 1 -3.97 63.58 -22.11
CA PHE A 1 -3.67 62.63 -21.01
C PHE A 1 -3.68 61.17 -21.49
N GLY A 2 -4.73 60.68 -22.17
CA GLY A 2 -4.77 59.30 -22.70
C GLY A 2 -3.66 58.93 -23.70
N PHE A 3 -3.23 59.87 -24.56
CA PHE A 3 -2.15 59.62 -25.53
C PHE A 3 -0.77 59.44 -24.88
N ALA A 4 -0.51 60.11 -23.75
CA ALA A 4 0.75 59.99 -23.01
C ALA A 4 0.84 58.66 -22.26
N VAL A 5 -0.28 58.14 -21.74
CA VAL A 5 -0.32 56.83 -21.07
C VAL A 5 -0.11 55.68 -22.06
N CYS A 6 -0.71 55.75 -23.26
CA CYS A 6 -0.45 54.77 -24.31
C CYS A 6 1.01 54.82 -24.82
N PHE A 7 1.59 56.02 -24.98
CA PHE A 7 2.97 56.18 -25.43
C PHE A 7 3.99 55.67 -24.40
N TRP A 8 3.76 55.89 -23.10
CA TRP A 8 4.61 55.34 -22.03
C TRP A 8 4.47 53.83 -21.86
N ASN A 9 3.28 53.26 -22.07
CA ASN A 9 3.10 51.81 -22.09
C ASN A 9 3.77 51.17 -23.31
N ILE A 10 3.70 51.80 -24.49
CA ILE A 10 4.41 51.34 -25.69
C ILE A 10 5.93 51.45 -25.51
N ILE A 11 6.45 52.55 -24.95
CA ILE A 11 7.88 52.68 -24.63
C ILE A 11 8.31 51.68 -23.55
N GLY A 12 7.47 51.40 -22.55
CA GLY A 12 7.73 50.40 -21.52
C GLY A 12 7.77 48.98 -22.08
N ILE A 13 6.87 48.65 -23.00
CA ILE A 13 6.84 47.38 -23.74
C ILE A 13 8.07 47.30 -24.66
N VAL A 14 8.37 48.33 -25.43
CA VAL A 14 9.52 48.39 -26.34
C VAL A 14 10.85 48.36 -25.59
N ARG A 15 10.97 48.98 -24.40
CA ARG A 15 12.15 48.86 -23.53
C ARG A 15 12.30 47.47 -22.92
N LYS A 16 11.20 46.82 -22.50
CA LYS A 16 11.23 45.42 -22.04
C LYS A 16 11.64 44.49 -23.19
N SER A 17 11.07 44.68 -24.39
CA SER A 17 11.42 43.91 -25.58
C SER A 17 12.87 44.16 -26.03
N LEU A 18 13.36 45.41 -26.00
CA LEU A 18 14.76 45.74 -26.37
C LEU A 18 15.78 45.27 -25.32
N ALA A 19 15.43 45.28 -24.03
CA ALA A 19 16.26 44.66 -22.99
C ALA A 19 16.27 43.12 -23.11
N MET A 20 15.17 42.51 -23.53
CA MET A 20 15.04 41.06 -23.77
C MET A 20 15.84 40.59 -25.01
N VAL A 21 15.95 41.42 -26.06
CA VAL A 21 16.74 41.12 -27.26
C VAL A 21 18.25 40.97 -26.97
N GLY A 22 18.77 41.58 -25.89
CA GLY A 22 20.18 41.51 -25.50
C GLY A 22 20.55 40.44 -24.46
N VAL A 23 19.59 39.93 -23.67
CA VAL A 23 19.86 38.97 -22.58
C VAL A 23 19.75 37.51 -23.04
N ALA A 24 18.81 37.22 -23.94
CA ALA A 24 18.59 35.85 -24.43
C ALA A 24 19.68 35.29 -25.39
N PRO A 25 20.45 36.09 -26.19
CA PRO A 25 21.60 35.57 -26.94
C PRO A 25 22.74 35.10 -26.03
N GLY A 26 23.07 35.90 -25.00
CA GLY A 26 24.12 35.54 -24.04
C GLY A 26 23.79 34.33 -23.18
N LEU A 27 22.50 34.00 -23.02
CA LEU A 27 22.05 32.79 -22.31
C LEU A 27 22.44 31.52 -23.06
N ILE A 28 22.24 31.47 -24.39
CA ILE A 28 22.61 30.31 -25.21
C ILE A 28 24.13 30.14 -25.21
N ASP A 29 24.89 31.22 -25.37
CA ASP A 29 26.35 31.18 -25.30
C ASP A 29 26.84 30.68 -23.93
N SER A 30 26.15 31.07 -22.84
CA SER A 30 26.43 30.59 -21.48
C SER A 30 26.09 29.11 -21.31
N ILE A 31 24.95 28.65 -21.84
CA ILE A 31 24.55 27.24 -21.86
C ILE A 31 25.60 26.39 -22.60
N ILE A 32 26.03 26.85 -23.77
CA ILE A 32 27.03 26.16 -24.59
C ILE A 32 28.36 26.05 -23.85
N THR A 33 28.79 27.11 -23.16
CA THR A 33 30.11 27.19 -22.49
C THR A 33 30.12 26.67 -21.06
N ALA A 34 29.01 26.13 -20.56
CA ALA A 34 28.94 25.58 -19.20
C ALA A 34 29.93 24.43 -19.01
N ALA A 35 30.75 24.52 -17.95
CA ALA A 35 31.83 23.56 -17.69
C ALA A 35 31.37 22.31 -16.94
N ASN A 36 30.22 22.35 -16.25
CA ASN A 36 29.66 21.22 -15.52
C ASN A 36 28.12 21.32 -15.37
N PRO A 37 27.44 20.21 -15.00
CA PRO A 37 25.99 20.17 -14.85
C PRO A 37 25.40 21.16 -13.82
N GLN A 38 26.13 21.46 -12.74
CA GLN A 38 25.67 22.40 -11.71
C GLN A 38 25.68 23.84 -12.23
N GLN A 39 26.75 24.22 -12.93
CA GLN A 39 26.84 25.52 -13.59
C GLN A 39 25.73 25.67 -14.64
N LEU A 40 25.41 24.59 -15.38
CA LEU A 40 24.31 24.61 -16.34
C LEU A 40 22.95 24.81 -15.66
N LEU A 41 22.70 24.16 -14.52
CA LEU A 41 21.50 24.38 -13.72
C LEU A 41 21.40 25.83 -13.25
N ASP A 42 22.49 26.39 -12.72
CA ASP A 42 22.52 27.79 -12.26
C ASP A 42 22.23 28.75 -13.41
N ILE A 43 22.79 28.51 -14.60
CA ILE A 43 22.55 29.31 -15.82
C ILE A 43 21.09 29.20 -16.28
N VAL A 44 20.50 28.00 -16.27
CA VAL A 44 19.11 27.80 -16.69
C VAL A 44 18.15 28.44 -15.69
N VAL A 45 18.37 28.28 -14.38
CA VAL A 45 17.56 28.89 -13.33
C VAL A 45 17.66 30.42 -13.41
N ASP A 46 18.87 30.96 -13.50
CA ASP A 46 19.11 32.40 -13.64
C ASP A 46 18.47 32.94 -14.93
N GLY A 47 18.58 32.23 -16.05
CA GLY A 47 17.95 32.57 -17.33
C GLY A 47 16.42 32.64 -17.23
N VAL A 48 15.78 31.68 -16.57
CA VAL A 48 14.31 31.65 -16.37
C VAL A 48 13.84 32.73 -15.38
N THR A 49 14.69 33.17 -14.45
CA THR A 49 14.36 34.30 -13.56
C THR A 49 14.52 35.67 -14.25
N LYS A 50 15.42 35.77 -15.23
CA LYS A 50 15.75 37.02 -15.95
C LYS A 50 14.98 37.20 -17.26
N CYS A 51 14.48 36.13 -17.86
CA CYS A 51 13.75 36.13 -19.13
C CYS A 51 12.40 35.40 -19.02
N PRO A 52 11.41 35.72 -19.88
CA PRO A 52 10.17 34.96 -19.96
C PRO A 52 10.44 33.50 -20.33
N ALA A 53 9.77 32.57 -19.64
CA ALA A 53 9.89 31.14 -19.90
C ALA A 53 9.68 30.72 -21.37
N PRO A 54 8.72 31.31 -22.15
CA PRO A 54 8.59 31.01 -23.58
C PRO A 54 9.85 31.29 -24.38
N ASP A 55 10.47 32.46 -24.16
CA ASP A 55 11.64 32.90 -24.91
C ASP A 55 12.86 32.01 -24.62
N VAL A 56 12.98 31.51 -23.38
CA VAL A 56 14.06 30.60 -22.99
C VAL A 56 13.84 29.21 -23.60
N VAL A 57 12.62 28.66 -23.49
CA VAL A 57 12.30 27.31 -23.98
C VAL A 57 12.35 27.26 -25.50
N ASP A 58 11.71 28.18 -26.20
CA ASP A 58 11.68 28.19 -27.68
C ASP A 58 13.10 28.34 -28.24
N ARG A 59 13.96 29.17 -27.62
CA ARG A 59 15.33 29.37 -28.09
C ARG A 59 16.25 28.17 -27.87
N VAL A 60 16.11 27.45 -26.75
CA VAL A 60 16.84 26.19 -26.53
C VAL A 60 16.37 25.09 -27.50
N VAL A 61 15.07 25.04 -27.80
CA VAL A 61 14.50 24.11 -28.80
C VAL A 61 14.95 24.47 -30.22
N GLU A 62 14.99 25.75 -30.57
CA GLU A 62 15.52 26.23 -31.86
C GLU A 62 16.99 25.84 -32.05
N GLN A 63 17.82 25.95 -30.99
CA GLN A 63 19.21 25.52 -31.04
C GLN A 63 19.37 24.01 -31.27
N LEU A 64 18.47 23.19 -30.70
CA LEU A 64 18.44 21.75 -30.98
C LEU A 64 18.13 21.45 -32.46
N GLN A 65 17.36 22.32 -33.12
CA GLN A 65 16.93 22.17 -34.52
C GLN A 65 17.93 22.74 -35.54
N MET A 66 18.96 23.48 -35.10
CA MET A 66 19.96 24.02 -36.01
C MET A 66 20.88 22.91 -36.53
N SER A 67 20.92 22.72 -37.85
CA SER A 67 21.79 21.76 -38.54
C SER A 67 23.02 22.42 -39.18
N PRO A 68 24.23 21.82 -39.09
CA PRO A 68 24.59 20.69 -38.24
C PRO A 68 24.90 21.13 -36.80
N PRO A 69 24.44 20.39 -35.77
CA PRO A 69 24.82 20.70 -34.41
C PRO A 69 26.28 20.32 -34.16
N ASP A 70 27.03 21.23 -33.54
CA ASP A 70 28.39 20.96 -33.10
C ASP A 70 28.35 19.89 -31.98
N PRO A 71 29.03 18.74 -32.15
CA PRO A 71 29.01 17.66 -31.16
C PRO A 71 29.55 18.07 -29.78
N THR A 72 30.31 19.17 -29.69
CA THR A 72 30.85 19.68 -28.43
C THR A 72 29.85 20.51 -27.63
N THR A 73 28.85 21.11 -28.28
CA THR A 73 27.88 22.01 -27.65
C THR A 73 26.55 21.32 -27.36
N LEU A 74 26.27 20.25 -28.11
CA LEU A 74 25.03 19.49 -28.07
C LEU A 74 24.71 18.84 -26.71
N PRO A 75 25.66 18.29 -25.92
CA PRO A 75 25.36 17.72 -24.61
C PRO A 75 24.70 18.72 -23.66
N ASN A 76 25.16 19.97 -23.65
CA ASN A 76 24.61 21.03 -22.81
C ASN A 76 23.22 21.45 -23.29
N ILE A 77 23.02 21.59 -24.60
CA ILE A 77 21.71 21.92 -25.19
C ILE A 77 20.67 20.84 -24.85
N ILE A 78 21.02 19.56 -25.04
CA ILE A 78 20.14 18.43 -24.72
C ILE A 78 19.81 18.44 -23.23
N TYR A 79 20.80 18.59 -22.35
CA TYR A 79 20.58 18.55 -20.90
C TYR A 79 19.75 19.74 -20.39
N SER A 80 19.94 20.93 -20.96
CA SER A 80 19.14 22.13 -20.65
C SER A 80 17.65 21.93 -20.91
N ILE A 81 17.25 21.18 -21.94
CA ILE A 81 15.85 20.83 -22.19
C ILE A 81 15.27 20.03 -21.02
N GLY A 82 16.03 19.05 -20.53
CA GLY A 82 15.67 18.29 -19.34
C GLY A 82 15.58 19.17 -18.10
N LEU A 83 16.52 20.09 -17.89
CA LEU A 83 16.48 21.01 -16.75
C LEU A 83 15.24 21.92 -16.80
N LEU A 84 14.93 22.48 -17.97
CA LEU A 84 13.76 23.34 -18.17
C LEU A 84 12.45 22.63 -17.85
N SER A 85 12.34 21.31 -18.03
CA SER A 85 11.12 20.59 -17.66
C SER A 85 10.87 20.52 -16.15
N GLY A 86 11.88 20.75 -15.31
CA GLY A 86 11.82 20.69 -13.85
C GLY A 86 11.99 22.02 -13.10
N VAL A 87 12.31 23.13 -13.80
CA VAL A 87 12.61 24.43 -13.15
C VAL A 87 11.36 25.09 -12.58
N ASN A 88 10.26 25.14 -13.34
CA ASN A 88 8.96 25.60 -12.85
C ASN A 88 7.83 25.07 -13.75
N TYR A 89 6.59 25.24 -13.28
CA TYR A 89 5.38 24.76 -13.98
C TYR A 89 5.25 25.32 -15.40
N THR A 90 5.57 26.59 -15.63
CA THR A 90 5.44 27.24 -16.94
C THR A 90 6.40 26.64 -17.96
N CYS A 91 7.68 26.46 -17.59
CA CYS A 91 8.67 25.80 -18.45
C CYS A 91 8.28 24.34 -18.72
N SER A 92 7.83 23.60 -17.70
CA SER A 92 7.34 22.22 -17.85
C SER A 92 6.19 22.11 -18.86
N LYS A 93 5.21 23.01 -18.77
CA LYS A 93 4.09 23.08 -19.71
C LYS A 93 4.53 23.41 -21.15
N LEU A 94 5.48 24.31 -21.33
CA LEU A 94 6.01 24.68 -22.64
C LEU A 94 6.81 23.54 -23.27
N VAL A 95 7.67 22.87 -22.49
CA VAL A 95 8.40 21.67 -22.93
C VAL A 95 7.42 20.56 -23.30
N SER A 96 6.36 20.34 -22.52
CA SER A 96 5.28 19.40 -22.84
C SER A 96 4.59 19.75 -24.16
N THR A 97 4.31 21.04 -24.42
CA THR A 97 3.67 21.51 -25.66
C THR A 97 4.57 21.31 -26.88
N ARG A 98 5.89 21.44 -26.70
CA ARG A 98 6.92 21.24 -27.74
C ARG A 98 7.46 19.81 -27.80
N LEU A 99 6.94 18.88 -27.00
CA LEU A 99 7.50 17.55 -26.82
C LEU A 99 7.64 16.79 -28.14
N LYS A 100 6.67 16.95 -29.05
CA LYS A 100 6.74 16.35 -30.38
C LYS A 100 7.96 16.85 -31.16
N ASP A 101 8.18 18.16 -31.22
CA ASP A 101 9.27 18.77 -31.97
C ASP A 101 10.64 18.42 -31.37
N ILE A 102 10.72 18.43 -30.04
CA ILE A 102 11.90 17.99 -29.28
C ILE A 102 12.20 16.52 -29.57
N ALA A 103 11.20 15.64 -29.50
CA ALA A 103 11.38 14.21 -29.72
C ALA A 103 11.85 13.90 -31.14
N HIS A 104 11.27 14.52 -32.17
CA HIS A 104 11.73 14.35 -33.55
C HIS A 104 13.18 14.79 -33.72
N SER A 105 13.52 15.97 -33.18
CA SER A 105 14.89 16.51 -33.28
C SER A 105 15.91 15.61 -32.58
N LEU A 106 15.58 15.08 -31.40
CA LEU A 106 16.46 14.13 -30.69
C LEU A 106 16.58 12.80 -31.44
N LEU A 107 15.49 12.28 -31.99
CA LEU A 107 15.48 11.02 -32.76
C LEU A 107 16.36 11.10 -34.01
N ASP A 108 16.38 12.25 -34.70
CA ASP A 108 17.24 12.46 -35.87
C ASP A 108 18.73 12.55 -35.49
N LEU A 109 19.04 12.98 -34.27
CA LEU A 109 20.41 13.15 -33.77
C LEU A 109 21.02 11.87 -33.20
N ILE A 110 20.20 10.98 -32.61
CA ILE A 110 20.65 9.74 -31.96
C ILE A 110 21.52 8.85 -32.87
N PRO A 111 21.18 8.60 -34.16
CA PRO A 111 22.00 7.77 -35.04
C PRO A 111 23.36 8.37 -35.42
N LEU A 112 23.51 9.69 -35.27
CA LEU A 112 24.66 10.45 -35.79
C LEU A 112 25.75 10.67 -34.74
N LEU A 113 25.51 10.29 -33.48
CA LEU A 113 26.35 10.67 -32.35
C LEU A 113 26.78 9.43 -31.57
N SER A 114 28.09 9.32 -31.31
CA SER A 114 28.72 8.21 -30.59
C SER A 114 29.46 8.66 -29.31
N SER A 115 29.19 9.88 -28.85
CA SER A 115 29.84 10.45 -27.65
C SER A 115 29.11 10.03 -26.36
N PRO A 116 29.84 9.58 -25.32
CA PRO A 116 29.26 9.22 -24.03
C PRO A 116 28.62 10.42 -23.31
N GLU A 117 29.11 11.64 -23.52
CA GLU A 117 28.54 12.88 -22.98
C GLU A 117 27.16 13.17 -23.56
N VAL A 118 26.99 12.97 -24.88
CA VAL A 118 25.68 13.09 -25.54
C VAL A 118 24.71 12.04 -25.01
N HIS A 119 25.14 10.79 -24.89
CA HIS A 119 24.30 9.72 -24.34
C HIS A 119 23.90 9.99 -22.88
N TRP A 120 24.83 10.51 -22.07
CA TRP A 120 24.54 10.89 -20.69
C TRP A 120 23.48 11.97 -20.63
N SER A 121 23.65 13.06 -21.40
CA SER A 121 22.70 14.17 -21.45
C SER A 121 21.33 13.73 -21.96
N LEU A 122 21.30 12.87 -22.98
CA LEU A 122 20.06 12.32 -23.50
C LEU A 122 19.31 11.48 -22.45
N LEU A 123 19.99 10.54 -21.79
CA LEU A 123 19.38 9.73 -20.73
C LEU A 123 18.87 10.60 -19.58
N ALA A 124 19.63 11.64 -19.21
CA ALA A 124 19.24 12.58 -18.16
C ALA A 124 18.05 13.47 -18.56
N THR A 125 17.95 13.85 -19.83
CA THR A 125 16.80 14.58 -20.37
C THR A 125 15.57 13.70 -20.49
N CYS A 126 15.70 12.50 -21.06
CA CYS A 126 14.60 11.52 -21.16
C CYS A 126 14.04 11.16 -19.79
N SER A 127 14.90 10.97 -18.79
CA SER A 127 14.54 10.79 -17.37
C SER A 127 13.63 11.90 -16.84
N ARG A 128 13.95 13.16 -17.12
CA ARG A 128 13.15 14.31 -16.67
C ARG A 128 11.88 14.53 -17.48
N ILE A 129 11.88 14.10 -18.74
CA ILE A 129 10.69 14.08 -19.58
C ILE A 129 9.70 13.03 -19.06
N LEU A 130 10.16 11.87 -18.57
CA LEU A 130 9.29 10.84 -17.97
C LEU A 130 8.42 11.38 -16.81
N ALA A 131 8.93 12.37 -16.07
CA ALA A 131 8.21 13.00 -14.97
C ALA A 131 7.10 13.99 -15.41
N ILE A 132 6.98 14.29 -16.70
CA ILE A 132 5.94 15.20 -17.22
C ILE A 132 4.62 14.40 -17.39
N PRO A 133 3.51 14.82 -16.75
CA PRO A 133 2.21 14.20 -16.96
C PRO A 133 1.82 14.27 -18.45
N ARG A 134 1.34 13.15 -19.03
CA ARG A 134 0.88 12.99 -20.43
C ARG A 134 1.96 12.68 -21.49
N CYS A 135 3.18 12.30 -21.11
CA CYS A 135 4.16 11.77 -22.08
C CYS A 135 3.67 10.51 -22.82
N SER A 136 2.76 9.73 -22.22
CA SER A 136 2.20 8.50 -22.78
C SER A 136 1.27 8.70 -23.99
N SER A 137 0.76 9.92 -24.24
CA SER A 137 -0.17 10.17 -25.36
C SER A 137 0.52 10.66 -26.64
N VAL A 138 1.85 10.80 -26.62
CA VAL A 138 2.63 11.32 -27.76
C VAL A 138 3.52 10.21 -28.32
N ASN A 139 3.14 9.64 -29.48
CA ASN A 139 3.89 8.53 -30.12
C ASN A 139 5.39 8.80 -30.31
N SER A 140 5.77 10.05 -30.62
CA SER A 140 7.19 10.42 -30.76
C SER A 140 7.95 10.43 -29.43
N ALA A 141 7.27 10.71 -28.32
CA ALA A 141 7.86 10.60 -26.99
C ALA A 141 8.08 9.12 -26.61
N ILE A 142 7.15 8.23 -26.96
CA ILE A 142 7.31 6.78 -26.77
C ILE A 142 8.53 6.28 -27.57
N GLN A 143 8.64 6.63 -28.85
CA GLN A 143 9.79 6.28 -29.69
C GLN A 143 11.11 6.82 -29.12
N LEU A 144 11.11 8.04 -28.58
CA LEU A 144 12.27 8.62 -27.90
C LEU A 144 12.66 7.78 -26.66
N GLN A 145 11.69 7.31 -25.88
CA GLN A 145 11.95 6.43 -24.73
C GLN A 145 12.45 5.05 -25.17
N GLU A 146 11.97 4.49 -26.27
CA GLU A 146 12.50 3.22 -26.82
C GLU A 146 13.96 3.34 -27.27
N GLN A 147 14.34 4.48 -27.86
CA GLN A 147 15.73 4.75 -28.22
C GLN A 147 16.60 4.99 -26.99
N ALA A 148 16.12 5.75 -26.01
CA ALA A 148 16.81 5.96 -24.74
C ALA A 148 17.00 4.64 -23.97
N LEU A 149 16.00 3.75 -23.97
CA LEU A 149 16.10 2.39 -23.46
C LEU A 149 17.19 1.60 -24.18
N THR A 150 17.23 1.63 -25.51
CA THR A 150 18.27 0.95 -26.30
C THR A 150 19.68 1.45 -25.94
N LEU A 151 19.83 2.76 -25.74
CA LEU A 151 21.10 3.37 -25.31
C LEU A 151 21.48 2.98 -23.88
N ALA A 152 20.52 2.98 -22.95
CA ALA A 152 20.74 2.56 -21.58
C ALA A 152 21.20 1.08 -21.53
N LEU A 153 20.54 0.21 -22.30
CA LEU A 153 20.93 -1.20 -22.44
C LEU A 153 22.35 -1.36 -22.98
N LYS A 154 22.73 -0.60 -24.02
CA LYS A 154 24.11 -0.61 -24.54
C LYS A 154 25.12 -0.16 -23.50
N ALA A 155 24.82 0.90 -22.75
CA ALA A 155 25.70 1.47 -21.73
C ALA A 155 25.94 0.53 -20.54
N ILE A 156 24.97 -0.34 -20.21
CA ILE A 156 25.17 -1.38 -19.19
C ILE A 156 25.83 -2.65 -19.77
N GLN A 157 25.55 -3.03 -21.03
CA GLN A 157 26.03 -4.28 -21.65
C GLN A 157 27.50 -4.21 -22.08
N SER A 158 27.94 -3.10 -22.68
CA SER A 158 29.32 -2.93 -23.15
C SER A 158 29.92 -1.67 -22.53
N PRO A 159 31.04 -1.73 -21.79
CA PRO A 159 31.78 -0.52 -21.51
C PRO A 159 32.24 0.08 -22.84
N TYR A 160 31.99 1.37 -23.06
CA TYR A 160 32.58 2.09 -24.18
C TYR A 160 34.13 1.99 -24.09
N PRO A 161 34.86 1.94 -25.21
CA PRO A 161 36.33 1.95 -25.18
C PRO A 161 36.83 3.37 -24.89
N GLY A 162 37.30 3.66 -23.67
CA GLY A 162 37.81 4.99 -23.28
C GLY A 162 38.00 5.17 -21.75
N PRO A 163 38.47 6.35 -21.29
CA PRO A 163 38.93 6.57 -19.90
C PRO A 163 37.82 6.37 -18.86
N THR A 164 38.20 5.84 -17.69
CA THR A 164 37.36 5.14 -16.72
C THR A 164 36.24 5.94 -16.04
N GLU A 165 36.33 7.28 -15.94
CA GLU A 165 35.38 8.08 -15.13
C GLU A 165 34.09 8.50 -15.87
N THR A 166 34.18 8.87 -17.15
CA THR A 166 33.01 9.25 -17.96
C THR A 166 32.09 8.06 -18.23
N HIS A 167 32.68 6.86 -18.26
CA HIS A 167 32.00 5.59 -18.48
C HIS A 167 31.20 5.19 -17.25
N SER A 168 31.78 5.29 -16.04
CA SER A 168 31.06 5.05 -14.80
C SER A 168 29.87 6.01 -14.64
N ALA A 169 30.04 7.29 -14.98
CA ALA A 169 28.95 8.27 -14.90
C ALA A 169 27.81 7.95 -15.88
N LEU A 170 28.12 7.50 -17.10
CA LEU A 170 27.13 7.06 -18.08
C LEU A 170 26.40 5.80 -17.63
N THR A 171 27.11 4.81 -17.10
CA THR A 171 26.50 3.57 -16.58
C THR A 171 25.58 3.88 -15.40
N ILE A 172 26.01 4.70 -14.43
CA ILE A 172 25.15 5.16 -13.32
C ILE A 172 23.88 5.82 -13.86
N ARG A 173 24.03 6.73 -14.83
CA ARG A 173 22.89 7.44 -15.42
C ARG A 173 21.94 6.52 -16.18
N ALA A 174 22.46 5.53 -16.89
CA ALA A 174 21.65 4.50 -17.56
C ALA A 174 20.82 3.71 -16.56
N ILE A 175 21.40 3.31 -15.42
CA ILE A 175 20.70 2.58 -14.36
C ILE A 175 19.63 3.47 -13.70
N GLN A 176 19.94 4.73 -13.41
CA GLN A 176 18.97 5.69 -12.88
C GLN A 176 17.80 5.91 -13.84
N TYR A 177 18.09 6.01 -15.15
CA TYR A 177 17.05 6.11 -16.17
C TYR A 177 16.17 4.86 -16.21
N LEU A 178 16.75 3.66 -16.19
CA LEU A 178 16.01 2.39 -16.16
C LEU A 178 15.13 2.27 -14.90
N SER A 179 15.66 2.66 -13.73
CA SER A 179 14.92 2.74 -12.46
C SER A 179 13.71 3.67 -12.55
N GLN A 180 13.83 4.81 -13.24
CA GLN A 180 12.71 5.72 -13.46
C GLN A 180 11.74 5.21 -14.53
N LEU A 181 12.25 4.62 -15.60
CA LEU A 181 11.44 4.03 -16.66
C LEU A 181 10.52 2.92 -16.11
N LEU A 182 11.04 2.08 -15.20
CA LEU A 182 10.25 1.09 -14.47
C LEU A 182 9.08 1.71 -13.71
N SER A 183 9.28 2.87 -13.09
CA SER A 183 8.23 3.55 -12.31
C SER A 183 7.12 4.14 -13.18
N TYR A 184 7.40 4.54 -14.42
CA TYR A 184 6.44 5.25 -15.28
C TYR A 184 5.91 4.43 -16.46
N PHE A 185 6.71 3.49 -16.98
CA PHE A 185 6.42 2.69 -18.18
C PHE A 185 6.99 1.27 -18.08
N PRO A 186 6.54 0.45 -17.12
CA PRO A 186 7.04 -0.93 -16.96
C PRO A 186 6.85 -1.77 -18.24
N GLN A 187 5.83 -1.48 -19.04
CA GLN A 187 5.56 -2.16 -20.31
C GLN A 187 6.67 -2.04 -21.37
N LEU A 188 7.50 -0.99 -21.32
CA LEU A 188 8.62 -0.86 -22.27
C LEU A 188 9.77 -1.83 -21.99
N LEU A 189 9.82 -2.35 -20.76
CA LEU A 189 10.77 -3.36 -20.30
C LEU A 189 10.19 -4.77 -20.32
N ALA A 190 8.86 -4.90 -20.32
CA ALA A 190 8.15 -6.16 -20.50
C ALA A 190 8.14 -6.55 -21.99
N GLY A 191 9.05 -7.43 -22.39
CA GLY A 191 9.15 -7.93 -23.76
C GLY A 191 10.60 -8.09 -24.24
N GLN A 192 10.86 -9.17 -24.99
CA GLN A 192 12.17 -9.53 -25.53
C GLN A 192 13.27 -9.75 -24.46
N ASN A 193 12.95 -10.25 -23.26
CA ASN A 193 13.93 -10.52 -22.19
C ASN A 193 14.70 -9.30 -21.69
N ARG A 194 14.20 -8.08 -21.94
CA ARG A 194 14.91 -6.84 -21.60
C ARG A 194 15.05 -6.66 -20.09
N GLY A 195 14.03 -7.02 -19.31
CA GLY A 195 14.08 -6.97 -17.86
C GLY A 195 15.12 -7.91 -17.26
N ALA A 196 15.14 -9.17 -17.71
CA ALA A 196 16.17 -10.12 -17.29
C ALA A 196 17.59 -9.68 -17.68
N ILE A 197 17.77 -9.07 -18.85
CA ILE A 197 19.06 -8.51 -19.28
C ILE A 197 19.51 -7.37 -18.35
N VAL A 198 18.61 -6.43 -18.04
CA VAL A 198 18.92 -5.30 -17.15
C VAL A 198 19.30 -5.82 -15.77
N PHE A 199 18.53 -6.76 -15.23
CA PHE A 199 18.79 -7.37 -13.95
C PHE A 199 20.13 -8.13 -13.92
N ASN A 200 20.35 -9.10 -14.82
CA ASN A 200 21.57 -9.90 -14.85
C ASN A 200 22.80 -9.03 -15.00
N ARG A 201 22.73 -8.00 -15.85
CA ARG A 201 23.84 -7.07 -16.03
C ARG A 201 24.03 -6.17 -14.83
N SER A 202 22.96 -5.76 -14.16
CA SER A 202 23.01 -5.00 -12.90
C SER A 202 23.68 -5.80 -11.79
N ILE A 203 23.30 -7.07 -11.62
CA ILE A 203 23.96 -8.01 -10.70
C ILE A 203 25.45 -8.16 -11.06
N GLN A 204 25.77 -8.44 -12.32
CA GLN A 204 27.15 -8.60 -12.76
C GLN A 204 28.00 -7.34 -12.51
N LEU A 205 27.44 -6.15 -12.76
CA LEU A 205 28.11 -4.88 -12.48
C LEU A 205 28.34 -4.67 -10.98
N MET A 206 27.42 -5.09 -10.10
CA MET A 206 27.65 -5.07 -8.65
C MET A 206 28.78 -6.00 -8.22
N VAL A 207 28.85 -7.21 -8.81
CA VAL A 207 29.95 -8.18 -8.55
C VAL A 207 31.29 -7.59 -9.00
N ASP A 208 31.34 -7.10 -10.24
CA ASP A 208 32.56 -6.58 -10.88
C ASP A 208 33.08 -5.30 -10.21
N ASN A 209 32.20 -4.47 -9.63
CA ASN A 209 32.52 -3.16 -9.03
C ASN A 209 32.39 -3.11 -7.51
N SER A 210 32.46 -4.25 -6.83
CA SER A 210 32.35 -4.37 -5.37
C SER A 210 33.38 -3.57 -4.55
N VAL A 211 34.34 -2.91 -5.21
CA VAL A 211 35.33 -2.01 -4.61
C VAL A 211 35.38 -0.69 -5.39
N GLY A 212 34.76 0.37 -4.87
CA GLY A 212 35.09 1.76 -5.26
C GLY A 212 33.97 2.67 -5.80
N HIS A 213 32.74 2.19 -6.05
CA HIS A 213 31.66 3.02 -6.62
C HIS A 213 30.33 2.91 -5.87
N ASN A 214 30.25 3.47 -4.66
CA ASN A 214 29.05 3.42 -3.81
C ASN A 214 27.78 3.95 -4.51
N GLU A 215 27.87 5.02 -5.29
CA GLU A 215 26.71 5.61 -6.00
C GLU A 215 26.14 4.70 -7.09
N LEU A 216 27.02 3.99 -7.81
CA LEU A 216 26.63 2.99 -8.79
C LEU A 216 25.90 1.83 -8.12
N ILE A 217 26.44 1.36 -6.99
CA ILE A 217 25.88 0.25 -6.23
C ILE A 217 24.50 0.62 -5.65
N ILE A 218 24.33 1.82 -5.08
CA ILE A 218 23.03 2.31 -4.60
C ILE A 218 22.01 2.38 -5.75
N SER A 219 22.39 3.00 -6.88
CA SER A 219 21.51 3.12 -8.04
C SER A 219 21.12 1.75 -8.62
N LEU A 220 22.05 0.78 -8.60
CA LEU A 220 21.82 -0.61 -8.99
C LEU A 220 20.84 -1.30 -8.03
N GLY A 221 21.04 -1.14 -6.72
CA GLY A 221 20.15 -1.66 -5.69
C GLY A 221 18.71 -1.13 -5.83
N GLU A 222 18.55 0.18 -6.04
CA GLU A 222 17.24 0.79 -6.30
C GLU A 222 16.58 0.27 -7.57
N CYS A 223 17.34 0.16 -8.67
CA CYS A 223 16.82 -0.36 -9.94
C CYS A 223 16.37 -1.82 -9.80
N VAL A 224 17.18 -2.65 -9.15
CA VAL A 224 16.87 -4.05 -8.86
C VAL A 224 15.66 -4.18 -7.95
N SER A 225 15.57 -3.39 -6.87
CA SER A 225 14.40 -3.37 -5.97
C SER A 225 13.14 -3.06 -6.75
N LYS A 226 13.13 -2.01 -7.58
CA LYS A 226 11.96 -1.65 -8.39
C LYS A 226 11.57 -2.71 -9.42
N MET A 227 12.55 -3.33 -10.09
CA MET A 227 12.26 -4.43 -11.03
C MET A 227 11.56 -5.57 -10.29
N ILE A 228 12.00 -5.86 -9.08
CA ILE A 228 11.42 -6.94 -8.29
C ILE A 228 10.06 -6.52 -7.71
N ASP A 229 9.91 -5.32 -7.15
CA ASP A 229 8.63 -4.77 -6.65
C ASP A 229 7.54 -4.80 -7.73
N LEU A 230 7.90 -4.49 -8.97
CA LEU A 230 7.01 -4.55 -10.13
C LEU A 230 6.79 -5.96 -10.67
N SER A 231 7.61 -6.93 -10.28
CA SER A 231 7.47 -8.34 -10.65
C SER A 231 6.72 -9.14 -9.59
N VAL A 232 6.51 -8.56 -8.40
CA VAL A 232 5.69 -9.16 -7.37
C VAL A 232 4.25 -8.88 -7.79
N PRO A 233 3.40 -9.90 -8.05
CA PRO A 233 1.97 -9.67 -7.92
C PRO A 233 1.83 -9.10 -6.52
N LYS A 234 1.32 -7.87 -6.35
CA LYS A 234 0.86 -7.43 -5.03
C LYS A 234 -0.10 -8.54 -4.60
N LEU A 235 0.41 -9.49 -3.82
CA LEU A 235 -0.39 -10.41 -3.06
C LEU A 235 -1.16 -9.45 -2.22
N VAL A 236 -2.37 -9.13 -2.71
CA VAL A 236 -3.31 -8.35 -1.98
C VAL A 236 -3.44 -9.17 -0.72
N VAL A 237 -2.80 -8.71 0.35
CA VAL A 237 -3.10 -9.14 1.71
C VAL A 237 -4.46 -8.51 2.00
N SER A 238 -5.47 -8.96 1.25
CA SER A 238 -6.90 -8.81 1.49
C SER A 238 -7.48 -10.20 1.68
N ASP A 239 -6.78 -11.06 2.41
CA ASP A 239 -7.39 -12.21 3.06
C ASP A 239 -7.90 -11.83 4.46
N VAL A 240 -8.67 -10.74 4.48
CA VAL A 240 -9.62 -10.43 5.55
C VAL A 240 -11.05 -10.30 4.98
N ASP A 241 -11.18 -9.94 3.68
CA ASP A 241 -12.49 -9.85 3.02
C ASP A 241 -12.91 -11.12 2.24
N SER A 242 -12.00 -12.09 2.04
CA SER A 242 -12.29 -13.34 1.34
C SER A 242 -13.07 -14.38 2.17
N LEU A 243 -13.53 -14.01 3.37
CA LEU A 243 -14.30 -14.89 4.27
C LEU A 243 -15.82 -14.88 4.02
N LEU A 244 -16.31 -14.15 3.01
CA LEU A 244 -17.76 -14.03 2.76
C LEU A 244 -18.29 -14.60 1.44
N ASP A 245 -17.50 -15.25 0.59
CA ASP A 245 -18.07 -16.02 -0.53
C ASP A 245 -17.21 -17.21 -0.98
N PRO A 246 -17.77 -18.42 -1.14
CA PRO A 246 -17.09 -19.54 -1.78
C PRO A 246 -17.34 -19.49 -3.29
N VAL A 247 -16.47 -18.82 -4.04
CA VAL A 247 -16.47 -18.96 -5.51
C VAL A 247 -15.20 -19.69 -5.95
N SER A 248 -15.42 -20.92 -6.39
CA SER A 248 -14.48 -21.80 -7.07
C SER A 248 -13.84 -21.10 -8.29
N PRO A 249 -12.58 -21.39 -8.64
CA PRO A 249 -11.98 -20.89 -9.87
C PRO A 249 -12.52 -21.71 -11.05
N SER A 250 -13.59 -21.23 -11.69
CA SER A 250 -13.94 -21.67 -13.04
C SER A 250 -13.41 -20.67 -14.05
N ILE A 251 -12.46 -21.16 -14.85
CA ILE A 251 -12.03 -20.58 -16.13
C ILE A 251 -13.23 -20.63 -17.08
N ASP A 252 -13.77 -19.48 -17.51
CA ASP A 252 -14.29 -19.30 -18.88
C ASP A 252 -14.68 -17.82 -19.19
N ASP A 253 -14.00 -17.29 -20.21
CA ASP A 253 -14.34 -16.33 -21.27
C ASP A 253 -15.41 -15.22 -21.10
N GLY A 254 -14.99 -13.98 -21.43
CA GLY A 254 -15.90 -12.94 -21.94
C GLY A 254 -15.43 -11.49 -21.77
N ASP A 255 -14.51 -11.05 -22.64
CA ASP A 255 -14.24 -9.70 -23.17
C ASP A 255 -14.37 -8.41 -22.32
N ASP A 256 -13.32 -7.60 -22.46
CA ASP A 256 -13.19 -6.13 -22.29
C ASP A 256 -13.07 -5.55 -20.86
N ASP A 257 -11.83 -5.51 -20.33
CA ASP A 257 -11.09 -4.23 -20.21
C ASP A 257 -9.61 -4.44 -19.75
N GLU A 258 -8.73 -3.92 -20.60
CA GLU A 258 -7.26 -3.77 -20.63
C GLU A 258 -6.39 -3.91 -19.34
N SER A 259 -5.69 -5.05 -19.24
CA SER A 259 -4.22 -5.20 -19.32
C SER A 259 -3.24 -4.40 -18.42
N GLY A 260 -3.62 -3.96 -17.22
CA GLY A 260 -2.66 -3.40 -16.24
C GLY A 260 -1.66 -4.42 -15.65
N SER A 261 -1.98 -5.71 -15.66
CA SER A 261 -1.26 -6.78 -14.96
C SER A 261 -0.34 -7.62 -15.85
N GLU A 262 -0.56 -7.64 -17.16
CA GLU A 262 0.16 -8.50 -18.11
C GLU A 262 1.67 -8.16 -18.23
N PRO A 263 2.10 -6.88 -18.27
CA PRO A 263 3.53 -6.54 -18.39
C PRO A 263 4.35 -6.90 -17.14
N VAL A 264 3.73 -6.75 -15.97
CA VAL A 264 4.28 -7.10 -14.65
C VAL A 264 4.50 -8.61 -14.55
N LEU A 265 3.53 -9.40 -15.01
CA LEU A 265 3.61 -10.86 -15.01
C LEU A 265 4.69 -11.39 -15.97
N VAL A 266 4.89 -10.73 -17.13
CA VAL A 266 5.97 -11.08 -18.06
C VAL A 266 7.34 -10.80 -17.44
N LEU A 267 7.53 -9.63 -16.82
CA LEU A 267 8.79 -9.29 -16.13
C LEU A 267 9.09 -10.29 -14.99
N ALA A 268 8.07 -10.66 -14.21
CA ALA A 268 8.19 -11.66 -13.16
C ALA A 268 8.59 -13.05 -13.69
N SER A 269 7.99 -13.48 -14.80
CA SER A 269 8.33 -14.73 -15.48
C SER A 269 9.79 -14.71 -15.99
N GLU A 270 10.23 -13.59 -16.57
CA GLU A 270 11.62 -13.41 -17.03
C GLU A 270 12.63 -13.47 -15.87
N LEU A 271 12.34 -12.81 -14.74
CA LEU A 271 13.19 -12.87 -13.53
C LEU A 271 13.17 -14.25 -12.87
N GLY A 272 12.04 -14.96 -12.90
CA GLY A 272 11.89 -16.32 -12.36
C GLY A 272 12.72 -17.38 -13.09
N GLN A 273 13.15 -17.11 -14.33
CA GLN A 273 13.98 -18.01 -15.14
C GLN A 273 15.49 -17.93 -14.83
N MET A 274 15.92 -17.06 -13.92
CA MET A 274 17.34 -16.83 -13.61
C MET A 274 18.04 -18.02 -12.95
N ASN A 275 19.36 -18.16 -13.16
CA ASN A 275 20.13 -19.22 -12.52
C ASN A 275 20.34 -18.94 -11.01
N GLY A 276 20.38 -20.00 -10.19
CA GLY A 276 20.56 -19.87 -8.74
C GLY A 276 21.96 -19.33 -8.38
N ASP A 277 22.95 -19.61 -9.22
CA ASP A 277 24.31 -19.10 -9.09
C ASP A 277 24.38 -17.58 -9.27
N ASP A 278 23.59 -17.02 -10.20
CA ASP A 278 23.55 -15.57 -10.47
C ASP A 278 22.89 -14.82 -9.30
N LEU A 279 21.81 -15.39 -8.75
CA LEU A 279 21.16 -14.86 -7.55
C LEU A 279 22.12 -14.91 -6.34
N LEU A 280 22.95 -15.96 -6.24
CA LEU A 280 23.95 -16.09 -5.18
C LEU A 280 25.10 -15.09 -5.32
N ALA A 281 25.57 -14.85 -6.54
CA ALA A 281 26.57 -13.83 -6.84
C ALA A 281 26.03 -12.43 -6.50
N GLY A 282 24.78 -12.14 -6.85
CA GLY A 282 24.11 -10.89 -6.49
C GLY A 282 23.99 -10.70 -4.99
N PHE A 283 23.58 -11.73 -4.24
CA PHE A 283 23.54 -11.69 -2.79
C PHE A 283 24.92 -11.36 -2.18
N ASN A 284 25.97 -12.04 -2.63
CA ASN A 284 27.33 -11.82 -2.10
C ASN A 284 27.80 -10.39 -2.38
N ALA A 285 27.57 -9.88 -3.59
CA ALA A 285 27.92 -8.51 -3.97
C ALA A 285 27.16 -7.47 -3.13
N CYS A 286 25.86 -7.68 -2.87
CA CYS A 286 25.11 -6.79 -2.00
C CYS A 286 25.61 -6.86 -0.54
N SER A 287 25.89 -8.07 -0.04
CA SER A 287 26.36 -8.25 1.34
C SER A 287 27.72 -7.59 1.63
N SER A 288 28.62 -7.51 0.63
CA SER A 288 29.92 -6.87 0.79
C SER A 288 29.89 -5.35 0.68
N CYS A 289 28.88 -4.78 0.01
CA CYS A 289 28.88 -3.36 -0.37
C CYS A 289 27.97 -2.49 0.49
N PHE A 290 26.98 -3.07 1.18
CA PHE A 290 25.94 -2.33 1.87
C PHE A 290 25.94 -2.55 3.39
N GLU A 291 27.12 -2.53 4.05
CA GLU A 291 27.17 -2.57 5.51
C GLU A 291 26.39 -1.37 6.12
N GLY A 292 25.13 -1.60 6.50
CA GLY A 292 24.28 -0.64 7.22
C GLY A 292 23.27 0.16 6.40
N ASP A 293 23.15 -0.04 5.08
CA ASP A 293 22.14 0.63 4.24
C ASP A 293 20.86 -0.22 4.10
N VAL A 294 19.71 0.37 4.42
CA VAL A 294 18.38 -0.27 4.40
C VAL A 294 17.97 -0.66 2.98
N ASN A 295 18.45 0.05 1.96
CA ASN A 295 18.20 -0.29 0.56
C ASN A 295 18.69 -1.71 0.21
N ALA A 296 19.72 -2.21 0.90
CA ALA A 296 20.18 -3.58 0.74
C ALA A 296 19.24 -4.61 1.34
N GLY A 297 18.53 -4.26 2.41
CA GLY A 297 17.50 -5.12 2.98
C GLY A 297 16.36 -5.37 1.98
N HIS A 298 15.90 -4.34 1.26
CA HIS A 298 14.90 -4.51 0.21
C HIS A 298 15.40 -5.43 -0.90
N VAL A 299 16.66 -5.28 -1.32
CA VAL A 299 17.28 -6.19 -2.29
C VAL A 299 17.34 -7.62 -1.75
N PHE A 300 17.68 -7.84 -0.48
CA PHE A 300 17.69 -9.19 0.11
C PHE A 300 16.32 -9.83 0.23
N HIS A 301 15.28 -9.04 0.54
CA HIS A 301 13.90 -9.53 0.54
C HIS A 301 13.51 -10.03 -0.84
N CYS A 302 13.77 -9.20 -1.83
CA CYS A 302 13.44 -9.46 -3.21
C CYS A 302 14.23 -10.67 -3.79
N LEU A 303 15.52 -10.79 -3.47
CA LEU A 303 16.34 -11.96 -3.83
C LEU A 303 15.85 -13.24 -3.14
N ALA A 304 15.43 -13.17 -1.87
CA ALA A 304 14.88 -14.32 -1.15
C ALA A 304 13.57 -14.79 -1.78
N MET A 305 12.70 -13.87 -2.18
CA MET A 305 11.45 -14.20 -2.86
C MET A 305 11.69 -14.82 -4.25
N LEU A 306 12.55 -14.23 -5.09
CA LEU A 306 12.91 -14.82 -6.39
C LEU A 306 13.50 -16.23 -6.22
N ALA A 307 14.34 -16.41 -5.20
CA ALA A 307 14.90 -17.71 -4.86
C ALA A 307 13.80 -18.71 -4.46
N HIS A 308 12.81 -18.28 -3.68
CA HIS A 308 11.67 -19.11 -3.26
C HIS A 308 10.81 -19.58 -4.44
N PHE A 309 10.51 -18.69 -5.40
CA PHE A 309 9.75 -19.06 -6.60
C PHE A 309 10.45 -20.15 -7.43
N LYS A 310 11.78 -20.13 -7.43
CA LYS A 310 12.58 -21.12 -8.17
C LYS A 310 12.73 -22.43 -7.40
N ASP A 311 13.08 -22.34 -6.13
CA ASP A 311 13.22 -23.46 -5.21
C ASP A 311 12.82 -22.99 -3.80
N PRO A 312 11.70 -23.47 -3.24
CA PRO A 312 11.28 -23.12 -1.89
C PRO A 312 12.33 -23.40 -0.81
N ASN A 313 13.32 -24.26 -1.08
CA ASN A 313 14.44 -24.58 -0.20
C ASN A 313 15.75 -23.89 -0.59
N HIS A 314 15.71 -22.89 -1.47
CA HIS A 314 16.92 -22.25 -1.98
C HIS A 314 17.77 -21.66 -0.82
N PRO A 315 19.09 -21.92 -0.75
CA PRO A 315 19.95 -21.48 0.35
C PRO A 315 19.97 -19.95 0.57
N LEU A 316 19.62 -19.17 -0.46
CA LEU A 316 19.53 -17.71 -0.38
C LEU A 316 18.52 -17.22 0.66
N ILE A 317 17.38 -17.90 0.80
CA ILE A 317 16.36 -17.48 1.77
C ILE A 317 16.93 -17.56 3.19
N THR A 318 17.62 -18.66 3.50
CA THR A 318 18.29 -18.86 4.79
C THR A 318 19.47 -17.91 4.99
N ARG A 319 20.21 -17.58 3.92
CA ARG A 319 21.32 -16.61 3.98
C ARG A 319 20.82 -15.19 4.21
N SER A 320 19.79 -14.73 3.49
CA SER A 320 19.18 -13.41 3.68
C SER A 320 18.62 -13.24 5.08
N THR A 321 17.84 -14.22 5.55
CA THR A 321 17.31 -14.18 6.92
C THR A 321 18.41 -14.18 7.98
N THR A 322 19.44 -15.01 7.81
CA THR A 322 20.58 -15.07 8.74
C THR A 322 21.36 -13.77 8.78
N TYR A 323 21.64 -13.17 7.61
CA TYR A 323 22.34 -11.91 7.49
C TYR A 323 21.59 -10.78 8.22
N ILE A 324 20.27 -10.66 7.98
CA ILE A 324 19.45 -9.62 8.63
C ILE A 324 19.40 -9.84 10.15
N LEU A 325 19.22 -11.08 10.61
CA LEU A 325 19.23 -11.41 12.04
C LEU A 325 20.57 -11.07 12.71
N ASP A 326 21.69 -11.36 12.05
CA ASP A 326 23.02 -11.05 12.57
C ASP A 326 23.30 -9.55 12.56
N HIS A 327 22.81 -8.82 11.56
CA HIS A 327 22.85 -7.36 11.52
C HIS A 327 22.05 -6.75 12.68
N LEU A 328 20.80 -7.18 12.88
CA LEU A 328 19.96 -6.76 14.01
C LEU A 328 20.60 -7.08 15.36
N LYS A 329 21.21 -8.27 15.49
CA LYS A 329 21.97 -8.66 16.70
C LYS A 329 23.18 -7.75 16.93
N SER A 330 23.92 -7.41 15.87
CA SER A 330 25.07 -6.51 15.93
C SER A 330 24.65 -5.11 16.39
N LEU A 331 23.57 -4.56 15.81
CA LEU A 331 22.98 -3.28 16.23
C LEU A 331 22.62 -3.28 17.72
N LEU A 332 22.09 -4.39 18.24
CA LEU A 332 21.77 -4.54 19.65
C LEU A 332 23.00 -4.74 20.55
N ASN A 333 24.12 -5.25 20.04
CA ASN A 333 25.33 -5.52 20.83
C ASN A 333 26.33 -4.35 20.86
N GLY A 334 26.13 -3.30 20.05
CA GLY A 334 26.96 -2.10 20.08
C GLY A 334 27.08 -1.50 21.49
N ASN A 335 28.33 -1.32 21.97
CA ASN A 335 28.64 -0.77 23.30
C ASN A 335 28.35 0.73 23.45
N ARG A 336 28.03 1.42 22.35
CA ARG A 336 27.52 2.80 22.35
C ARG A 336 26.04 2.70 22.02
N GLY A 337 25.18 3.20 22.91
CA GLY A 337 23.73 3.17 22.67
C GLY A 337 23.40 3.75 21.29
N PRO A 338 22.41 3.19 20.57
CA PRO A 338 22.21 3.50 19.16
C PRO A 338 21.87 4.98 18.97
N ASN A 339 22.59 5.64 18.07
CA ASN A 339 22.28 7.00 17.61
C ASN A 339 20.90 7.02 16.94
N LYS A 340 20.21 8.18 16.90
CA LYS A 340 18.83 8.29 16.33
C LYS A 340 18.69 7.63 14.95
N LEU A 341 19.73 7.67 14.12
CA LEU A 341 19.76 7.05 12.80
C LEU A 341 19.74 5.50 12.89
N GLU A 342 20.59 4.92 13.74
CA GLU A 342 20.65 3.46 13.98
C GLU A 342 19.34 2.90 14.54
N ARG A 343 18.57 3.73 15.27
CA ARG A 343 17.22 3.35 15.77
C ARG A 343 16.19 3.20 14.67
N ARG A 344 16.21 4.11 13.68
CA ARG A 344 15.29 4.09 12.55
C ARG A 344 15.64 2.93 11.61
N VAL A 345 16.93 2.80 11.31
CA VAL A 345 17.49 1.75 10.46
C VAL A 345 17.15 0.36 11.01
N GLY A 346 17.32 0.11 12.31
CA GLY A 346 16.97 -1.20 12.89
C GLY A 346 15.50 -1.60 12.74
N GLY A 347 14.56 -0.64 12.82
CA GLY A 347 13.14 -0.90 12.59
C GLY A 347 12.85 -1.28 11.14
N GLU A 348 13.46 -0.59 10.18
CA GLU A 348 13.31 -0.87 8.75
C GLU A 348 13.89 -2.25 8.39
N TRP A 349 15.04 -2.64 8.96
CA TRP A 349 15.58 -4.01 8.81
C TRP A 349 14.66 -5.10 9.38
N ALA A 350 14.02 -4.85 10.52
CA ALA A 350 13.06 -5.79 11.11
C ALA A 350 11.78 -5.90 10.25
N GLU A 351 11.31 -4.78 9.71
CA GLU A 351 10.16 -4.79 8.79
C GLU A 351 10.47 -5.59 7.51
N ILE A 352 11.67 -5.40 6.93
CA ILE A 352 12.15 -6.18 5.79
C ILE A 352 12.23 -7.67 6.14
N LEU A 353 12.74 -8.02 7.33
CA LEU A 353 12.76 -9.41 7.78
C LEU A 353 11.35 -9.99 7.82
N SER A 354 10.37 -9.25 8.35
CA SER A 354 8.97 -9.70 8.45
C SER A 354 8.38 -10.08 7.08
N GLN A 355 8.80 -9.39 6.01
CA GLN A 355 8.37 -9.68 4.64
C GLN A 355 9.05 -10.92 4.06
N ILE A 356 10.21 -11.35 4.59
CA ILE A 356 10.91 -12.57 4.14
C ILE A 356 10.37 -13.82 4.82
N ILE A 357 9.87 -13.72 6.06
CA ILE A 357 9.41 -14.85 6.88
C ILE A 357 8.47 -15.81 6.14
N PRO A 358 7.46 -15.35 5.36
CA PRO A 358 6.54 -16.25 4.65
C PRO A 358 7.23 -17.20 3.66
N TYR A 359 8.41 -16.84 3.15
CA TYR A 359 9.16 -17.62 2.18
C TYR A 359 10.15 -18.59 2.82
N VAL A 360 10.33 -18.53 4.15
CA VAL A 360 11.32 -19.34 4.86
C VAL A 360 10.92 -20.81 4.83
N PRO A 361 11.83 -21.73 4.44
CA PRO A 361 11.54 -23.15 4.41
C PRO A 361 11.03 -23.65 5.77
N SER A 362 10.02 -24.53 5.78
CA SER A 362 9.45 -25.06 7.03
C SER A 362 10.50 -25.69 7.96
N SER A 363 11.58 -26.25 7.40
CA SER A 363 12.72 -26.81 8.14
C SER A 363 13.55 -25.78 8.91
N GLN A 364 13.46 -24.50 8.56
CA GLN A 364 14.23 -23.39 9.16
C GLN A 364 13.39 -22.53 10.12
N ILE A 365 12.06 -22.68 10.11
CA ILE A 365 11.14 -21.86 10.92
C ILE A 365 11.43 -21.99 12.42
N THR A 366 11.74 -23.19 12.91
CA THR A 366 12.10 -23.42 14.32
C THR A 366 13.38 -22.67 14.73
N ILE A 367 14.38 -22.61 13.84
CA ILE A 367 15.64 -21.90 14.10
C ILE A 367 15.41 -20.38 14.09
N LEU A 368 14.66 -19.91 13.10
CA LEU A 368 14.28 -18.50 12.95
C LEU A 368 13.52 -18.01 14.19
N SER A 369 12.50 -18.74 14.63
CA SER A 369 11.70 -18.43 15.82
C SER A 369 12.60 -18.27 17.05
N LYS A 370 13.47 -19.25 17.34
CA LYS A 370 14.39 -19.18 18.49
C LYS A 370 15.31 -17.95 18.44
N ARG A 371 15.83 -17.60 17.26
CA ARG A 371 16.69 -16.42 17.09
C ARG A 371 15.91 -15.12 17.29
N LEU A 372 14.67 -15.04 16.80
CA LEU A 372 13.78 -13.90 17.00
C LEU A 372 13.42 -13.72 18.48
N SER A 373 13.04 -14.79 19.19
CA SER A 373 12.74 -14.74 20.63
C SER A 373 13.94 -14.24 21.43
N LEU A 374 15.16 -14.72 21.13
CA LEU A 374 16.38 -14.23 21.78
C LEU A 374 16.64 -12.74 21.51
N LEU A 375 16.41 -12.26 20.28
CA LEU A 375 16.54 -10.83 19.95
C LEU A 375 15.54 -9.98 20.73
N TYR A 376 14.29 -10.45 20.84
CA TYR A 376 13.23 -9.77 21.55
C TYR A 376 13.50 -9.70 23.06
N LEU A 377 13.87 -10.82 23.70
CA LEU A 377 14.26 -10.86 25.11
C LEU A 377 15.47 -9.96 25.40
N HIS A 378 16.47 -9.95 24.50
CA HIS A 378 17.63 -9.05 24.64
C HIS A 378 17.23 -7.58 24.54
N LEU A 379 16.30 -7.23 23.64
CA LEU A 379 15.74 -5.87 23.54
C LEU A 379 15.00 -5.47 24.83
N GLN A 380 14.17 -6.35 25.39
CA GLN A 380 13.44 -6.09 26.63
C GLN A 380 14.40 -5.82 27.81
N SER A 381 15.45 -6.63 27.93
CA SER A 381 16.43 -6.53 29.03
C SER A 381 17.20 -5.19 29.06
N ARG A 382 17.26 -4.48 27.93
CA ARG A 382 18.09 -3.27 27.80
C ARG A 382 17.38 -1.96 28.14
N HIS A 383 16.08 -1.97 28.50
CA HIS A 383 15.24 -0.78 28.81
C HIS A 383 15.31 0.40 27.82
N LEU A 384 16.03 0.24 26.70
CA LEU A 384 16.28 1.25 25.70
C LEU A 384 15.17 1.17 24.67
N LEU A 385 14.23 2.12 24.78
CA LEU A 385 13.09 2.36 23.89
C LEU A 385 13.52 2.55 22.42
N LEU A 386 13.76 1.45 21.72
CA LEU A 386 13.76 1.39 20.26
C LEU A 386 12.35 0.98 19.82
N LYS A 387 11.40 1.91 19.96
CA LYS A 387 10.01 1.67 19.59
C LYS A 387 9.90 1.11 18.16
N SER A 388 10.61 1.70 17.20
CA SER A 388 10.66 1.24 15.80
C SER A 388 11.15 -0.20 15.64
N LEU A 389 12.23 -0.59 16.34
CA LEU A 389 12.76 -1.96 16.27
C LEU A 389 11.83 -2.96 16.96
N ARG A 390 11.27 -2.58 18.11
CA ARG A 390 10.28 -3.42 18.82
C ARG A 390 9.06 -3.66 17.94
N ASP A 391 8.51 -2.60 17.35
CA ASP A 391 7.33 -2.67 16.50
C ASP A 391 7.62 -3.52 15.24
N GLY A 392 8.80 -3.39 14.62
CA GLY A 392 9.21 -4.26 13.50
C GLY A 392 9.47 -5.73 13.89
N LEU A 393 9.98 -6.01 15.09
CA LEU A 393 10.08 -7.37 15.62
C LEU A 393 8.69 -7.96 15.91
N ILE A 394 7.74 -7.14 16.36
CA ILE A 394 6.35 -7.56 16.53
C ILE A 394 5.74 -7.93 15.16
N SER A 395 5.98 -7.14 14.10
CA SER A 395 5.62 -7.52 12.72
C SER A 395 6.20 -8.88 12.33
N CYS A 396 7.47 -9.15 12.70
CA CYS A 396 8.09 -10.45 12.45
C CYS A 396 7.34 -11.60 13.14
N PHE A 397 6.96 -11.46 14.41
CA PHE A 397 6.22 -12.50 15.13
C PHE A 397 4.81 -12.70 14.59
N SER A 398 4.09 -11.62 14.23
CA SER A 398 2.78 -11.71 13.57
C SER A 398 2.86 -12.51 12.26
N ARG A 399 3.85 -12.21 11.40
CA ARG A 399 4.08 -12.95 10.16
C ARG A 399 4.51 -14.39 10.40
N LEU A 400 5.34 -14.64 11.41
CA LEU A 400 5.76 -15.97 11.81
C LEU A 400 4.56 -16.83 12.27
N LEU A 401 3.71 -16.29 13.13
CA LEU A 401 2.50 -16.95 13.63
C LEU A 401 1.54 -17.32 12.49
N THR A 402 1.28 -16.38 11.59
CA THR A 402 0.48 -16.61 10.37
C THR A 402 1.11 -17.71 9.50
N THR A 403 2.43 -17.69 9.33
CA THR A 403 3.16 -18.70 8.51
C THR A 403 3.09 -20.09 9.15
N ILE A 404 3.25 -20.18 10.48
CA ILE A 404 3.10 -21.43 11.23
C ILE A 404 1.68 -21.95 11.12
N SER A 405 0.66 -21.08 11.25
CA SER A 405 -0.75 -21.49 11.12
C SER A 405 -1.07 -22.01 9.72
N ALA A 406 -0.54 -21.39 8.66
CA ALA A 406 -0.77 -21.82 7.29
C ALA A 406 -0.06 -23.15 6.95
N HIS A 407 1.11 -23.38 7.53
CA HIS A 407 1.99 -24.52 7.22
C HIS A 407 2.14 -25.50 8.38
N ALA A 408 1.16 -25.55 9.29
CA ALA A 408 1.25 -26.32 10.54
C ALA A 408 1.57 -27.80 10.32
N CYS A 409 1.12 -28.38 9.21
CA CYS A 409 1.33 -29.78 8.84
C CYS A 409 2.75 -30.09 8.31
N SER A 410 3.48 -29.09 7.80
CA SER A 410 4.82 -29.27 7.23
C SER A 410 5.95 -28.85 8.18
N ILE A 411 5.62 -28.17 9.28
CA ILE A 411 6.58 -27.70 10.28
C ILE A 411 6.71 -28.75 11.39
N PRO A 412 7.90 -29.33 11.61
CA PRO A 412 8.14 -30.23 12.73
C PRO A 412 7.89 -29.50 14.05
N ASP A 413 7.18 -30.16 14.97
CA ASP A 413 6.89 -29.64 16.32
C ASP A 413 6.23 -28.25 16.35
N SER A 414 5.43 -27.92 15.32
CA SER A 414 4.73 -26.62 15.19
C SER A 414 3.94 -26.24 16.44
N ARG A 415 3.31 -27.22 17.10
CA ARG A 415 2.61 -27.03 18.39
C ARG A 415 3.54 -26.57 19.51
N SER A 416 4.67 -27.25 19.73
CA SER A 416 5.64 -26.87 20.76
C SER A 416 6.28 -25.52 20.45
N LEU A 417 6.44 -25.19 19.17
CA LEU A 417 6.94 -23.89 18.74
C LEU A 417 5.96 -22.77 19.07
N LEU A 418 4.66 -22.98 18.82
CA LEU A 418 3.61 -22.02 19.17
C LEU A 418 3.54 -21.78 20.68
N ASP A 419 3.55 -22.85 21.47
CA ASP A 419 3.60 -22.81 22.94
C ASP A 419 4.78 -21.95 23.46
N GLN A 420 5.96 -22.17 22.87
CA GLN A 420 7.15 -21.39 23.21
C GLN A 420 7.00 -19.90 22.84
N ILE A 421 6.52 -19.57 21.63
CA ILE A 421 6.34 -18.17 21.21
C ILE A 421 5.31 -17.47 22.11
N LEU A 422 4.24 -18.16 22.47
CA LEU A 422 3.21 -17.62 23.37
C LEU A 422 3.81 -17.26 24.73
N SER A 423 4.53 -18.20 25.34
CA SER A 423 5.15 -18.03 26.65
C SER A 423 6.28 -16.98 26.66
N ASP A 424 7.18 -17.02 25.69
CA ASP A 424 8.41 -16.20 25.69
C ASP A 424 8.18 -14.75 25.22
N VAL A 425 7.09 -14.50 24.48
CA VAL A 425 6.89 -13.24 23.76
C VAL A 425 5.48 -12.68 23.93
N VAL A 426 4.45 -13.49 23.72
CA VAL A 426 3.07 -12.99 23.66
C VAL A 426 2.52 -12.70 25.05
N GLU A 427 2.84 -13.49 26.07
CA GLU A 427 2.41 -13.22 27.44
C GLU A 427 3.09 -11.98 28.05
N ASP A 428 4.33 -11.69 27.63
CA ASP A 428 5.11 -10.54 28.09
C ASP A 428 4.86 -9.25 27.29
N THR A 429 4.19 -9.33 26.14
CA THR A 429 3.91 -8.17 25.29
C THR A 429 2.64 -7.45 25.70
N GLN A 430 2.64 -6.12 25.58
CA GLN A 430 1.43 -5.30 25.64
C GLN A 430 0.88 -4.98 24.24
N ASP A 431 1.41 -5.62 23.19
CA ASP A 431 0.93 -5.43 21.82
C ASP A 431 -0.30 -6.29 21.54
N HIS A 432 -1.47 -5.65 21.54
CA HIS A 432 -2.75 -6.32 21.34
C HIS A 432 -2.93 -6.92 19.94
N ARG A 433 -2.23 -6.42 18.92
CA ARG A 433 -2.30 -7.01 17.56
C ARG A 433 -1.59 -8.35 17.54
N LEU A 434 -0.40 -8.42 18.14
CA LEU A 434 0.33 -9.68 18.28
C LEU A 434 -0.49 -10.70 19.09
N ILE A 435 -1.15 -10.27 20.16
CA ILE A 435 -2.05 -11.11 20.94
C ILE A 435 -3.21 -11.63 20.05
N SER A 436 -3.83 -10.76 19.26
CA SER A 436 -4.91 -11.15 18.33
C SER A 436 -4.47 -12.18 17.29
N ASP A 437 -3.29 -12.01 16.70
CA ASP A 437 -2.72 -12.94 15.72
C ASP A 437 -2.30 -14.26 16.37
N ALA A 438 -1.82 -14.22 17.60
CA ALA A 438 -1.50 -15.40 18.39
C ALA A 438 -2.74 -16.24 18.67
N ILE A 439 -3.83 -15.62 19.14
CA ILE A 439 -5.12 -16.28 19.36
C ILE A 439 -5.63 -16.94 18.07
N TYR A 440 -5.54 -16.24 16.94
CA TYR A 440 -5.94 -16.80 15.65
C TYR A 440 -5.09 -18.00 15.25
N SER A 441 -3.80 -17.97 15.54
CA SER A 441 -2.86 -19.04 15.17
C SER A 441 -3.08 -20.32 15.96
N ILE A 442 -3.58 -20.23 17.19
CA ILE A 442 -3.93 -21.39 18.04
C ILE A 442 -5.41 -21.78 17.97
N ARG A 443 -6.22 -21.18 17.09
CA ARG A 443 -7.68 -21.38 17.04
C ARG A 443 -8.16 -22.84 16.92
N HIS A 444 -7.30 -23.74 16.43
CA HIS A 444 -7.58 -25.17 16.25
C HIS A 444 -6.94 -26.06 17.32
N ASP A 445 -6.17 -25.50 18.26
CA ASP A 445 -5.50 -26.22 19.35
C ASP A 445 -6.12 -25.83 20.70
N ASN A 446 -7.12 -26.61 21.12
CA ASN A 446 -7.86 -26.36 22.36
C ASN A 446 -6.99 -26.38 23.61
N ASP A 447 -5.92 -27.17 23.63
CA ASP A 447 -5.03 -27.26 24.79
C ASP A 447 -4.22 -25.97 24.93
N LEU A 448 -3.67 -25.45 23.82
CA LEU A 448 -2.95 -24.17 23.83
C LEU A 448 -3.88 -22.98 24.11
N LEU A 449 -5.11 -23.04 23.60
CA LEU A 449 -6.14 -22.05 23.95
C LEU A 449 -6.41 -22.06 25.46
N GLN A 450 -6.52 -23.23 26.08
CA GLN A 450 -6.75 -23.35 27.53
C GLN A 450 -5.56 -22.89 28.37
N SER A 451 -4.33 -23.13 27.93
CA SER A 451 -3.13 -22.76 28.69
C SER A 451 -2.85 -21.26 28.68
N HIS A 452 -2.97 -20.60 27.52
CA HIS A 452 -2.51 -19.20 27.36
C HIS A 452 -3.64 -18.17 27.36
N VAL A 453 -4.85 -18.52 26.92
CA VAL A 453 -5.91 -17.49 26.83
C VAL A 453 -6.29 -16.88 28.19
N PRO A 454 -6.23 -17.58 29.35
CA PRO A 454 -6.50 -16.94 30.64
C PRO A 454 -5.57 -15.77 30.97
N SER A 455 -4.25 -15.93 30.73
CA SER A 455 -3.25 -14.88 30.99
C SER A 455 -3.42 -13.70 30.03
N LEU A 456 -3.63 -13.99 28.73
CA LEU A 456 -3.85 -12.98 27.69
C LEU A 456 -5.15 -12.20 27.90
N HIS A 457 -6.23 -12.88 28.29
CA HIS A 457 -7.53 -12.27 28.56
C HIS A 457 -7.46 -11.22 29.68
N GLN A 458 -6.75 -11.52 30.77
CA GLN A 458 -6.58 -10.59 31.88
C GLN A 458 -5.85 -9.30 31.46
N SER A 459 -4.82 -9.42 30.61
CA SER A 459 -4.11 -8.27 30.03
C SER A 459 -5.04 -7.40 29.19
N LEU A 460 -5.81 -8.01 28.27
CA LEU A 460 -6.71 -7.31 27.35
C LEU A 460 -7.82 -6.52 28.09
N LEU A 461 -8.39 -7.09 29.15
CA LEU A 461 -9.44 -6.43 29.93
C LEU A 461 -8.97 -5.13 30.60
N SER A 462 -7.70 -5.06 31.00
CA SER A 462 -7.15 -3.87 31.67
C SER A 462 -7.10 -2.63 30.76
N HIS A 463 -7.19 -2.81 29.44
CA HIS A 463 -7.05 -1.76 28.45
C HIS A 463 -8.38 -1.30 27.79
N ILE A 464 -9.50 -1.92 28.16
CA ILE A 464 -10.86 -1.55 27.69
C ILE A 464 -11.55 -0.57 28.66
N LEU A 465 -10.85 -0.15 29.72
CA LEU A 465 -11.36 0.83 30.67
C LEU A 465 -11.46 2.24 30.04
N PRO A 466 -12.42 3.08 30.50
CA PRO A 466 -12.60 4.45 30.00
C PRO A 466 -11.31 5.26 30.15
N GLY A 467 -10.78 5.80 29.05
CA GLY A 467 -9.58 6.64 29.02
C GLY A 467 -8.33 6.03 28.36
N SER A 468 -8.42 4.83 27.79
CA SER A 468 -7.36 4.26 26.93
C SER A 468 -7.36 4.89 25.53
N SER A 469 -6.22 4.89 24.84
CA SER A 469 -6.13 5.44 23.48
C SER A 469 -6.91 4.59 22.48
N ASN A 470 -7.66 5.22 21.56
CA ASN A 470 -8.56 4.56 20.58
C ASN A 470 -7.93 3.38 19.83
N ARG A 471 -6.65 3.46 19.43
CA ARG A 471 -5.98 2.37 18.70
C ARG A 471 -5.71 1.12 19.56
N LEU A 472 -5.49 1.30 20.86
CA LEU A 472 -5.25 0.20 21.79
C LEU A 472 -6.55 -0.53 22.12
N SER A 473 -7.65 0.20 22.29
CA SER A 473 -8.97 -0.38 22.51
C SER A 473 -9.45 -1.15 21.27
N GLU A 474 -9.25 -0.64 20.05
CA GLU A 474 -9.58 -1.36 18.80
C GLU A 474 -8.92 -2.74 18.71
N SER A 475 -7.61 -2.78 18.93
CA SER A 475 -6.83 -4.03 18.82
C SER A 475 -7.17 -5.01 19.96
N ALA A 476 -7.48 -4.49 21.15
CA ALA A 476 -7.95 -5.32 22.27
C ALA A 476 -9.34 -5.91 22.01
N CYS A 477 -10.24 -5.13 21.41
CA CYS A 477 -11.56 -5.58 20.99
C CYS A 477 -11.45 -6.74 19.98
N ASP A 478 -10.65 -6.60 18.92
CA ASP A 478 -10.48 -7.70 17.94
C ASP A 478 -10.00 -9.00 18.61
N ALA A 479 -8.99 -8.90 19.49
CA ALA A 479 -8.46 -10.05 20.23
C ALA A 479 -9.55 -10.72 21.10
N LEU A 480 -10.32 -9.93 21.87
CA LEU A 480 -11.42 -10.46 22.68
C LEU A 480 -12.55 -11.06 21.83
N GLY A 481 -12.87 -10.45 20.70
CA GLY A 481 -13.83 -10.99 19.75
C GLY A 481 -13.42 -12.37 19.22
N ARG A 482 -12.11 -12.55 18.92
CA ARG A 482 -11.56 -13.86 18.51
C ARG A 482 -11.59 -14.88 19.64
N ILE A 483 -11.24 -14.48 20.87
CA ILE A 483 -11.35 -15.31 22.08
C ILE A 483 -12.77 -15.86 22.22
N ALA A 484 -13.78 -15.00 22.07
CA ALA A 484 -15.18 -15.40 22.17
C ALA A 484 -15.60 -16.45 21.13
N CYS A 485 -15.09 -16.36 19.90
CA CYS A 485 -15.40 -17.32 18.85
C CYS A 485 -14.76 -18.70 19.09
N PHE A 486 -13.51 -18.73 19.54
CA PHE A 486 -12.72 -19.98 19.59
C PHE A 486 -12.82 -20.73 20.92
N LEU A 487 -13.24 -20.08 22.01
CA LEU A 487 -13.38 -20.73 23.32
C LEU A 487 -14.77 -21.32 23.59
N ASN A 488 -15.62 -21.49 22.57
CA ASN A 488 -16.99 -21.95 22.75
C ASN A 488 -17.01 -23.40 23.31
N GLY A 489 -16.98 -23.53 24.65
CA GLY A 489 -16.85 -24.80 25.38
C GLY A 489 -15.78 -24.85 26.49
N CYS A 490 -14.92 -23.84 26.66
CA CYS A 490 -13.97 -23.79 27.79
C CYS A 490 -14.65 -23.28 29.07
N SER A 491 -14.77 -24.15 30.07
CA SER A 491 -15.46 -23.86 31.35
C SER A 491 -14.79 -22.78 32.20
N ASP A 492 -13.51 -22.50 31.98
CA ASP A 492 -12.69 -21.74 32.93
C ASP A 492 -12.53 -20.26 32.53
N LEU A 493 -13.01 -19.86 31.34
CA LEU A 493 -12.94 -18.50 30.84
C LEU A 493 -14.35 -17.89 30.75
N HIS A 494 -14.76 -17.26 31.84
CA HIS A 494 -16.00 -16.49 31.87
C HIS A 494 -15.79 -15.11 31.26
N LEU A 495 -15.99 -14.99 29.94
CA LEU A 495 -16.42 -13.70 29.40
C LEU A 495 -17.70 -13.31 30.15
N SER A 496 -17.73 -12.12 30.73
CA SER A 496 -18.83 -11.66 31.58
C SER A 496 -19.65 -10.59 30.88
N SER A 497 -20.88 -10.36 31.35
CA SER A 497 -21.69 -9.21 30.89
C SER A 497 -20.92 -7.89 31.04
N ALA A 498 -20.08 -7.75 32.08
CA ALA A 498 -19.25 -6.57 32.28
C ALA A 498 -18.16 -6.38 31.20
N THR A 499 -17.65 -7.48 30.62
CA THR A 499 -16.73 -7.41 29.47
C THR A 499 -17.45 -6.88 28.24
N LEU A 500 -18.67 -7.36 27.99
CA LEU A 500 -19.51 -6.87 26.91
C LEU A 500 -19.85 -5.39 27.12
N ASP A 501 -20.25 -4.98 28.32
CA ASP A 501 -20.57 -3.58 28.66
C ASP A 501 -19.38 -2.65 28.43
N GLY A 502 -18.17 -3.08 28.80
CA GLY A 502 -16.94 -2.32 28.53
C GLY A 502 -16.71 -2.10 27.03
N ILE A 503 -16.93 -3.11 26.20
CA ILE A 503 -16.78 -3.01 24.74
C ILE A 503 -17.90 -2.19 24.11
N ILE A 504 -19.14 -2.29 24.60
CA ILE A 504 -20.24 -1.42 24.18
C ILE A 504 -19.88 0.04 24.45
N GLY A 505 -19.28 0.34 25.61
CA GLY A 505 -18.75 1.67 25.92
C GLY A 505 -17.70 2.15 24.90
N VAL A 506 -16.83 1.25 24.41
CA VAL A 506 -15.89 1.59 23.33
C VAL A 506 -16.61 1.88 22.01
N VAL A 507 -17.62 1.08 21.64
CA VAL A 507 -18.43 1.32 20.41
C VAL A 507 -19.11 2.69 20.47
N GLN A 508 -19.66 3.08 21.63
CA GLN A 508 -20.36 4.36 21.80
C GLN A 508 -19.42 5.57 21.77
N LEU A 509 -18.20 5.42 22.32
CA LEU A 509 -17.23 6.53 22.40
C LEU A 509 -16.40 6.68 21.12
N CYS A 510 -15.96 5.57 20.54
CA CYS A 510 -15.06 5.52 19.38
C CYS A 510 -15.35 4.29 18.52
N PRO A 511 -16.39 4.33 17.66
CA PRO A 511 -16.77 3.17 16.85
C PRO A 511 -15.69 2.81 15.84
N SER A 512 -15.39 1.52 15.76
CA SER A 512 -14.46 0.91 14.80
C SER A 512 -15.02 -0.43 14.33
N ILE A 513 -14.60 -0.88 13.14
CA ILE A 513 -14.97 -2.21 12.63
C ILE A 513 -14.63 -3.29 13.68
N SER A 514 -13.44 -3.20 14.29
CA SER A 514 -12.98 -4.14 15.32
C SER A 514 -13.86 -4.14 16.57
N SER A 515 -14.29 -2.98 17.09
CA SER A 515 -15.16 -2.90 18.27
C SER A 515 -16.58 -3.40 17.97
N ILE A 516 -17.11 -3.06 16.79
CA ILE A 516 -18.43 -3.50 16.31
C ILE A 516 -18.45 -5.04 16.19
N VAL A 517 -17.49 -5.61 15.46
CA VAL A 517 -17.40 -7.06 15.26
C VAL A 517 -17.14 -7.78 16.58
N ALA A 518 -16.27 -7.25 17.44
CA ALA A 518 -15.98 -7.85 18.74
C ALA A 518 -17.19 -7.91 19.66
N SER A 519 -17.92 -6.80 19.80
CA SER A 519 -19.13 -6.73 20.63
C SER A 519 -20.20 -7.73 20.18
N ALA A 520 -20.41 -7.85 18.86
CA ALA A 520 -21.34 -8.82 18.30
C ALA A 520 -20.88 -10.26 18.52
N ARG A 521 -19.60 -10.58 18.26
CA ARG A 521 -19.03 -11.93 18.52
C ARG A 521 -19.19 -12.33 19.98
N ILE A 522 -18.87 -11.44 20.91
CA ILE A 522 -19.00 -11.68 22.34
C ILE A 522 -20.46 -11.91 22.71
N ALA A 523 -21.37 -11.04 22.28
CA ALA A 523 -22.80 -11.21 22.56
C ALA A 523 -23.39 -12.51 21.98
N ILE A 524 -22.91 -12.99 20.82
CA ILE A 524 -23.36 -14.24 20.19
C ILE A 524 -22.88 -15.49 20.96
N HIS A 525 -21.69 -15.42 21.56
CA HIS A 525 -21.03 -16.56 22.18
C HIS A 525 -21.13 -16.58 23.72
N LEU A 526 -21.60 -15.49 24.33
CA LEU A 526 -21.94 -15.44 25.75
C LEU A 526 -23.21 -16.24 26.05
N VAL A 527 -23.11 -17.17 26.99
CA VAL A 527 -24.25 -18.01 27.43
C VAL A 527 -25.28 -17.20 28.24
N ASP A 528 -24.81 -16.26 29.06
CA ASP A 528 -25.64 -15.44 29.95
C ASP A 528 -25.38 -13.94 29.73
N VAL A 529 -25.96 -13.38 28.67
CA VAL A 529 -25.92 -11.92 28.43
C VAL A 529 -27.07 -11.24 29.18
N SER A 530 -26.79 -10.17 29.93
CA SER A 530 -27.85 -9.41 30.57
C SER A 530 -28.76 -8.74 29.52
N PRO A 531 -30.08 -8.65 29.75
CA PRO A 531 -30.99 -7.97 28.83
C PRO A 531 -30.62 -6.50 28.61
N GLU A 532 -30.09 -5.84 29.66
CA GLU A 532 -29.64 -4.45 29.62
C GLU A 532 -28.46 -4.29 28.66
N SER A 533 -27.47 -5.19 28.71
CA SER A 533 -26.33 -5.20 27.79
C SER A 533 -26.76 -5.43 26.33
N ILE A 534 -27.76 -6.28 26.09
CA ILE A 534 -28.32 -6.52 24.74
C ILE A 534 -28.99 -5.25 24.20
N ILE A 535 -29.74 -4.52 25.04
CA ILE A 535 -30.39 -3.26 24.66
C ILE A 535 -29.33 -2.20 24.34
N LEU A 536 -28.31 -2.06 25.20
CA LEU A 536 -27.23 -1.10 24.98
C LEU A 536 -26.42 -1.42 23.72
N LEU A 537 -26.16 -2.70 23.44
CA LEU A 537 -25.50 -3.13 22.20
C LEU A 537 -26.35 -2.78 20.98
N PHE A 538 -27.65 -3.06 21.04
CA PHE A 538 -28.57 -2.74 19.95
C PHE A 538 -28.59 -1.24 19.67
N GLN A 539 -28.69 -0.40 20.70
CA GLN A 539 -28.66 1.05 20.58
C GLN A 539 -27.34 1.52 19.97
N ALA A 540 -26.20 1.07 20.49
CA ALA A 540 -24.89 1.45 20.00
C ALA A 540 -24.69 1.10 18.51
N LEU A 541 -25.05 -0.12 18.10
CA LEU A 541 -24.96 -0.54 16.70
C LEU A 541 -25.96 0.20 15.79
N SER A 542 -27.14 0.53 16.31
CA SER A 542 -28.16 1.30 15.58
C SER A 542 -27.69 2.73 15.31
N ASP A 543 -27.07 3.36 16.32
CA ASP A 543 -26.54 4.72 16.19
C ASP A 543 -25.40 4.79 15.15
N VAL A 544 -24.51 3.79 15.12
CA VAL A 544 -23.45 3.69 14.09
C VAL A 544 -24.06 3.41 12.72
N ALA A 545 -24.99 2.47 12.61
CA ALA A 545 -25.64 2.12 11.34
C ALA A 545 -26.37 3.32 10.71
N LEU A 546 -26.97 4.17 11.53
CA LEU A 546 -27.67 5.39 11.09
C LEU A 546 -26.76 6.60 10.90
N GLY A 547 -25.43 6.44 11.09
CA GLY A 547 -24.47 7.54 10.95
C GLY A 547 -24.60 8.62 12.03
N LYS A 548 -25.26 8.31 13.17
CA LYS A 548 -25.43 9.26 14.30
C LYS A 548 -24.13 9.48 15.08
N THR A 549 -23.16 8.58 14.93
CA THR A 549 -21.82 8.69 15.50
C THR A 549 -20.87 9.27 14.45
N SER A 550 -20.55 10.57 14.53
CA SER A 550 -19.52 11.15 13.66
C SER A 550 -18.13 10.72 14.14
N PRO A 551 -17.23 10.23 13.25
CA PRO A 551 -15.81 10.23 13.57
C PRO A 551 -15.37 11.68 13.88
N GLU A 552 -14.37 11.85 14.75
CA GLU A 552 -13.84 13.19 15.05
C GLU A 552 -13.42 13.90 13.75
N GLU A 553 -13.85 15.16 13.60
CA GLU A 553 -13.64 16.04 12.44
C GLU A 553 -12.24 15.87 11.80
N SER A 554 -12.19 15.18 10.65
CA SER A 554 -11.02 15.20 9.76
C SER A 554 -11.49 15.52 8.35
N ASP A 555 -11.09 16.68 7.82
CA ASP A 555 -11.51 17.25 6.52
C ASP A 555 -11.06 16.46 5.26
N ASP A 556 -10.90 15.13 5.34
CA ASP A 556 -10.33 14.28 4.29
C ASP A 556 -11.42 13.47 3.54
N GLU A 557 -11.29 13.34 2.21
CA GLU A 557 -12.17 12.52 1.35
C GLU A 557 -12.21 11.03 1.77
N ASP A 558 -11.21 10.57 2.53
CA ASP A 558 -11.13 9.22 3.14
C ASP A 558 -12.19 8.98 4.25
N GLU A 559 -12.91 10.02 4.70
CA GLU A 559 -13.94 9.91 5.74
C GLU A 559 -15.24 9.25 5.22
N VAL A 560 -15.57 9.43 3.94
CA VAL A 560 -16.80 8.90 3.33
C VAL A 560 -16.73 7.37 3.21
N ASP A 561 -15.62 6.83 2.71
CA ASP A 561 -15.41 5.37 2.59
C ASP A 561 -15.32 4.70 3.98
N ARG A 562 -14.77 5.41 4.97
CA ARG A 562 -14.65 4.88 6.34
C ARG A 562 -16.01 4.83 7.05
N THR A 563 -16.86 5.84 6.84
CA THR A 563 -18.19 5.90 7.45
C THR A 563 -19.10 4.82 6.87
N SER A 564 -19.07 4.60 5.55
CA SER A 564 -19.87 3.55 4.92
C SER A 564 -19.44 2.14 5.37
N GLY A 565 -18.14 1.89 5.49
CA GLY A 565 -17.62 0.62 6.03
C GLY A 565 -18.08 0.31 7.46
N LEU A 566 -18.17 1.33 8.32
CA LEU A 566 -18.72 1.19 9.69
C LEU A 566 -20.22 0.90 9.69
N GLN A 567 -20.97 1.56 8.81
CA GLN A 567 -22.42 1.34 8.66
C GLN A 567 -22.72 -0.07 8.16
N ILE A 568 -22.04 -0.52 7.09
CA ILE A 568 -22.18 -1.89 6.55
C ILE A 568 -21.89 -2.90 7.65
N THR A 569 -20.75 -2.79 8.31
CA THR A 569 -20.35 -3.72 9.38
C THR A 569 -21.39 -3.76 10.50
N SER A 570 -21.91 -2.62 10.92
CA SER A 570 -22.94 -2.53 11.98
C SER A 570 -24.25 -3.20 11.56
N LEU A 571 -24.71 -2.96 10.33
CA LEU A 571 -25.91 -3.57 9.76
C LEU A 571 -25.75 -5.10 9.63
N THR A 572 -24.59 -5.58 9.17
CA THR A 572 -24.29 -7.02 9.10
C THR A 572 -24.29 -7.66 10.50
N MET A 573 -23.67 -7.01 11.50
CA MET A 573 -23.65 -7.53 12.87
C MET A 573 -25.05 -7.51 13.52
N LEU A 574 -25.86 -6.47 13.29
CA LEU A 574 -27.26 -6.43 13.71
C LEU A 574 -28.06 -7.59 13.11
N THR A 575 -27.89 -7.84 11.81
CA THR A 575 -28.51 -8.97 11.11
C THR A 575 -28.16 -10.30 11.76
N ALA A 576 -26.88 -10.51 12.09
CA ALA A 576 -26.41 -11.72 12.75
C ALA A 576 -27.00 -11.89 14.17
N LEU A 577 -27.01 -10.82 14.97
CA LEU A 577 -27.56 -10.82 16.33
C LEU A 577 -29.08 -11.08 16.33
N ILE A 578 -29.81 -10.44 15.41
CA ILE A 578 -31.24 -10.67 15.17
C ILE A 578 -31.45 -12.11 14.73
N SER A 579 -30.58 -12.67 13.90
CA SER A 579 -30.61 -14.06 13.43
C SER A 579 -30.22 -15.11 14.48
N ARG A 580 -29.70 -14.71 15.65
CA ARG A 580 -29.40 -15.60 16.79
C ARG A 580 -30.45 -15.66 17.89
N ASN A 581 -31.60 -14.98 17.74
CA ASN A 581 -32.68 -14.95 18.74
C ASN A 581 -32.32 -14.29 20.08
N LEU A 582 -31.24 -13.52 20.13
CA LEU A 582 -30.84 -12.77 21.34
C LEU A 582 -31.88 -11.71 21.74
N PHE A 583 -32.67 -11.22 20.76
CA PHE A 583 -33.71 -10.20 20.96
C PHE A 583 -35.13 -10.78 21.12
N ALA A 584 -35.30 -12.05 21.49
CA ALA A 584 -36.60 -12.72 21.55
C ALA A 584 -37.52 -12.28 22.72
N ARG A 585 -37.32 -11.08 23.30
CA ARG A 585 -38.11 -10.56 24.43
C ARG A 585 -38.99 -9.39 24.00
N ASP A 586 -40.19 -9.33 24.58
CA ASP A 586 -41.21 -8.30 24.27
C ASP A 586 -40.67 -6.86 24.45
N ASP A 587 -39.73 -6.65 25.37
CA ASP A 587 -39.15 -5.35 25.73
C ASP A 587 -38.35 -4.66 24.60
N LEU A 588 -37.87 -5.41 23.60
CA LEU A 588 -37.09 -4.87 22.46
C LEU A 588 -37.92 -4.63 21.19
N THR A 589 -39.18 -5.05 21.17
CA THR A 589 -40.06 -4.91 20.00
C THR A 589 -40.23 -3.43 19.62
N THR A 590 -40.44 -2.57 20.61
CA THR A 590 -40.59 -1.12 20.40
C THR A 590 -39.32 -0.49 19.83
N SER A 591 -38.15 -0.82 20.40
CA SER A 591 -36.86 -0.30 19.91
C SER A 591 -36.54 -0.77 18.49
N LEU A 592 -36.87 -2.02 18.15
CA LEU A 592 -36.73 -2.55 16.80
C LEU A 592 -37.64 -1.83 15.80
N MET A 593 -38.88 -1.50 16.18
CA MET A 593 -39.79 -0.78 15.29
C MET A 593 -39.34 0.67 15.07
N ILE A 594 -38.89 1.36 16.13
CA ILE A 594 -38.31 2.71 16.01
C ILE A 594 -37.10 2.68 15.07
N PHE A 595 -36.23 1.67 15.20
CA PHE A 595 -35.06 1.53 14.34
C PHE A 595 -35.43 1.25 12.88
N ILE A 596 -36.44 0.41 12.60
CA ILE A 596 -36.94 0.20 11.23
C ILE A 596 -37.47 1.51 10.65
N ASP A 597 -38.21 2.29 11.43
CA ASP A 597 -38.74 3.57 10.98
C ASP A 597 -37.61 4.54 10.63
N GLU A 598 -36.58 4.61 11.47
CA GLU A 598 -35.40 5.43 11.23
C GLU A 598 -34.59 4.94 10.01
N ILE A 599 -34.45 3.62 9.79
CA ILE A 599 -33.81 3.07 8.58
C ILE A 599 -34.59 3.48 7.33
N ILE A 600 -35.91 3.25 7.34
CA ILE A 600 -36.78 3.56 6.20
C ILE A 600 -36.74 5.06 5.91
N GLU A 601 -36.85 5.89 6.96
CA GLU A 601 -36.72 7.34 6.83
C GLU A 601 -35.33 7.72 6.30
N SER A 602 -34.25 7.09 6.76
CA SER A 602 -32.90 7.37 6.29
C SER A 602 -32.69 7.02 4.81
N ILE A 603 -33.21 5.86 4.38
CA ILE A 603 -33.22 5.42 2.98
C ILE A 603 -34.07 6.37 2.10
N ILE A 604 -35.19 6.90 2.62
CA ILE A 604 -36.10 7.80 1.89
C ILE A 604 -35.61 9.25 1.85
N SER A 605 -35.14 9.78 2.98
CA SER A 605 -34.92 11.22 3.20
C SER A 605 -33.51 11.70 2.87
N ALA A 606 -32.52 10.80 2.86
CA ALA A 606 -31.12 11.17 2.69
C ALA A 606 -30.45 10.44 1.51
N PRO A 607 -30.77 10.81 0.25
CA PRO A 607 -30.02 10.33 -0.90
C PRO A 607 -28.51 10.60 -0.76
N ARG A 608 -28.07 11.64 -0.05
CA ARG A 608 -26.63 11.92 0.09
C ARG A 608 -25.90 11.09 1.15
N LEU A 609 -26.59 10.44 2.10
CA LEU A 609 -25.96 9.58 3.12
C LEU A 609 -25.89 8.11 2.69
N PHE A 610 -26.78 7.67 1.79
CA PHE A 610 -26.85 6.28 1.33
C PHE A 610 -26.81 6.12 -0.20
N ALA A 611 -27.09 7.14 -1.02
CA ALA A 611 -27.30 6.91 -2.46
C ALA A 611 -26.02 6.70 -3.27
N ASP A 612 -24.84 6.95 -2.70
CA ASP A 612 -23.57 6.64 -3.37
C ASP A 612 -23.03 5.25 -2.97
N ASP A 613 -23.62 4.57 -1.97
CA ASP A 613 -23.17 3.24 -1.51
C ASP A 613 -24.31 2.19 -1.48
N ALA A 614 -24.43 1.47 -2.59
CA ALA A 614 -25.39 0.38 -2.78
C ALA A 614 -25.24 -0.76 -1.74
N MET A 615 -24.05 -0.95 -1.16
CA MET A 615 -23.79 -2.01 -0.18
C MET A 615 -24.40 -1.70 1.19
N VAL A 616 -24.37 -0.43 1.61
CA VAL A 616 -25.04 0.00 2.85
C VAL A 616 -26.55 -0.23 2.75
N GLN A 617 -27.14 0.14 1.61
CA GLN A 617 -28.57 -0.04 1.34
C GLN A 617 -28.99 -1.52 1.32
N SER A 618 -28.21 -2.38 0.66
CA SER A 618 -28.45 -3.82 0.64
C SER A 618 -28.41 -4.40 2.06
N SER A 619 -27.41 -4.00 2.86
CA SER A 619 -27.26 -4.44 4.25
C SER A 619 -28.44 -4.00 5.13
N ALA A 620 -29.00 -2.82 4.89
CA ALA A 620 -30.18 -2.33 5.61
C ALA A 620 -31.45 -3.15 5.29
N LEU A 621 -31.63 -3.55 4.03
CA LEU A 621 -32.72 -4.45 3.62
C LEU A 621 -32.59 -5.84 4.25
N ASP A 622 -31.36 -6.35 4.40
CA ASP A 622 -31.10 -7.63 5.06
C ASP A 622 -31.47 -7.59 6.55
N VAL A 623 -31.23 -6.47 7.24
CA VAL A 623 -31.69 -6.27 8.62
C VAL A 623 -33.21 -6.34 8.70
N ILE A 624 -33.93 -5.63 7.83
CA ILE A 624 -35.40 -5.65 7.79
C ILE A 624 -35.89 -7.09 7.56
N ARG A 625 -35.30 -7.80 6.59
CA ARG A 625 -35.62 -9.20 6.30
C ARG A 625 -35.38 -10.11 7.50
N ALA A 626 -34.28 -9.93 8.23
CA ALA A 626 -33.99 -10.68 9.45
C ALA A 626 -35.05 -10.43 10.53
N ILE A 627 -35.51 -9.18 10.70
CA ILE A 627 -36.59 -8.86 11.64
C ILE A 627 -37.92 -9.48 11.20
N VAL A 628 -38.27 -9.41 9.93
CA VAL A 628 -39.50 -10.01 9.36
C VAL A 628 -39.56 -11.52 9.59
N SER A 629 -38.41 -12.18 9.49
CA SER A 629 -38.30 -13.63 9.69
C SER A 629 -38.59 -14.06 11.13
N ARG A 630 -38.66 -13.12 12.08
CA ARG A 630 -38.86 -13.40 13.50
C ARG A 630 -40.32 -13.49 13.92
N PRO A 631 -40.60 -14.30 14.96
CA PRO A 631 -41.90 -14.31 15.63
C PRO A 631 -42.20 -13.06 16.46
N LEU A 632 -41.44 -11.97 16.30
CA LEU A 632 -41.68 -10.69 16.96
C LEU A 632 -43.04 -10.13 16.49
N CYS A 633 -43.77 -9.49 17.41
CA CYS A 633 -45.13 -9.04 17.19
C CYS A 633 -45.23 -7.52 16.95
N PRO A 634 -44.98 -7.04 15.72
CA PRO A 634 -45.65 -5.84 15.25
C PRO A 634 -47.12 -6.17 14.97
N SER A 635 -47.97 -5.17 15.17
CA SER A 635 -49.35 -5.18 14.70
C SER A 635 -49.36 -5.33 13.16
N PRO A 636 -50.39 -5.98 12.58
CA PRO A 636 -50.50 -6.11 11.12
C PRO A 636 -50.39 -4.76 10.39
N ASN A 637 -50.93 -3.71 11.00
CA ASN A 637 -50.90 -2.34 10.50
C ASN A 637 -49.47 -1.79 10.35
N GLU A 638 -48.53 -2.19 11.20
CA GLU A 638 -47.12 -1.75 11.11
C GLU A 638 -46.40 -2.43 9.94
N TRP A 639 -46.65 -3.72 9.70
CA TRP A 639 -46.09 -4.43 8.56
C TRP A 639 -46.69 -3.95 7.22
N ASP A 640 -47.99 -3.64 7.20
CA ASP A 640 -48.62 -3.01 6.03
C ASP A 640 -47.99 -1.64 5.76
N ARG A 641 -47.73 -0.82 6.80
CA ARG A 641 -47.06 0.48 6.66
C ARG A 641 -45.63 0.34 6.11
N ILE A 642 -44.86 -0.60 6.63
CA ILE A 642 -43.48 -0.88 6.18
C ILE A 642 -43.49 -1.35 4.72
N ARG A 643 -44.41 -2.26 4.36
CA ARG A 643 -44.58 -2.71 2.97
C ARG A 643 -44.86 -1.54 2.05
N ASP A 644 -45.83 -0.69 2.40
CA ASP A 644 -46.25 0.42 1.56
C ASP A 644 -45.11 1.43 1.38
N ALA A 645 -44.33 1.71 2.43
CA ALA A 645 -43.14 2.56 2.35
C ALA A 645 -42.05 1.98 1.41
N LEU A 646 -41.80 0.67 1.45
CA LEU A 646 -40.84 0.00 0.56
C LEU A 646 -41.33 -0.05 -0.90
N VAL A 647 -42.64 -0.21 -1.11
CA VAL A 647 -43.26 -0.14 -2.45
C VAL A 647 -43.15 1.26 -3.02
N ASP A 648 -43.46 2.29 -2.22
CA ASP A 648 -43.30 3.69 -2.63
C ASP A 648 -41.84 3.99 -2.99
N LEU A 649 -40.88 3.49 -2.21
CA LEU A 649 -39.45 3.61 -2.51
C LEU A 649 -39.09 2.98 -3.86
N SER A 650 -39.55 1.75 -4.13
CA SER A 650 -39.30 1.04 -5.40
C SER A 650 -39.87 1.76 -6.63
N SER A 651 -40.91 2.57 -6.43
CA SER A 651 -41.57 3.33 -7.51
C SER A 651 -40.98 4.72 -7.77
N SER A 652 -40.09 5.19 -6.89
CA SER A 652 -39.46 6.52 -6.98
C SER A 652 -38.25 6.54 -7.93
N ASP A 653 -37.81 7.73 -8.38
CA ASP A 653 -36.56 7.87 -9.15
C ASP A 653 -35.31 7.44 -8.35
N ALA A 654 -35.36 7.51 -7.01
CA ALA A 654 -34.36 6.88 -6.14
C ALA A 654 -34.39 5.36 -6.29
N GLY A 655 -35.60 4.77 -6.36
CA GLY A 655 -35.89 3.35 -6.55
C GLY A 655 -35.30 2.70 -7.81
N ARG A 656 -34.94 3.47 -8.84
CA ARG A 656 -34.25 2.93 -10.04
C ARG A 656 -32.83 2.44 -9.75
N ILE A 657 -32.21 2.90 -8.66
CA ILE A 657 -30.94 2.35 -8.14
C ILE A 657 -31.22 1.08 -7.31
N PHE A 658 -32.45 0.90 -6.80
CA PHE A 658 -32.90 -0.20 -5.93
C PHE A 658 -33.62 -1.35 -6.65
N ASP A 659 -33.62 -1.39 -7.99
CA ASP A 659 -34.32 -2.42 -8.80
C ASP A 659 -33.68 -3.84 -8.73
N GLY A 660 -32.84 -4.06 -7.72
CA GLY A 660 -32.11 -5.30 -7.46
C GLY A 660 -32.92 -6.38 -6.72
N GLN A 661 -32.36 -7.59 -6.71
CA GLN A 661 -32.91 -8.76 -6.02
C GLN A 661 -33.19 -8.57 -4.51
N PRO A 662 -32.37 -7.83 -3.72
CA PRO A 662 -32.59 -7.69 -2.27
C PRO A 662 -33.92 -7.04 -1.87
N MET A 663 -34.36 -6.02 -2.63
CA MET A 663 -35.65 -5.35 -2.37
C MET A 663 -36.83 -6.29 -2.62
N LYS A 664 -36.78 -7.04 -3.72
CA LYS A 664 -37.82 -8.04 -4.08
C LYS A 664 -37.90 -9.13 -3.02
N ASP A 665 -36.76 -9.61 -2.55
CA ASP A 665 -36.66 -10.62 -1.49
C ASP A 665 -37.27 -10.12 -0.17
N CYS A 666 -36.99 -8.87 0.20
CA CYS A 666 -37.53 -8.26 1.42
C CYS A 666 -39.06 -8.11 1.35
N LEU A 667 -39.59 -7.55 0.25
CA LEU A 667 -41.03 -7.45 0.02
C LEU A 667 -41.73 -8.83 0.02
N LEU A 668 -41.09 -9.84 -0.59
CA LEU A 668 -41.61 -11.21 -0.58
C LEU A 668 -41.66 -11.79 0.84
N ALA A 669 -40.65 -11.53 1.67
CA ALA A 669 -40.63 -11.97 3.06
C ALA A 669 -41.77 -11.33 3.87
N ILE A 670 -42.00 -10.02 3.70
CA ILE A 670 -43.09 -9.30 4.38
C ILE A 670 -44.46 -9.84 3.95
N ASN A 671 -44.68 -10.02 2.64
CA ASN A 671 -45.93 -10.56 2.12
C ASN A 671 -46.20 -11.98 2.63
N LYS A 672 -45.20 -12.86 2.62
CA LYS A 672 -45.33 -14.21 3.21
C LYS A 672 -45.72 -14.16 4.69
N ARG A 673 -45.21 -13.19 5.44
CA ARG A 673 -45.51 -13.02 6.88
C ARG A 673 -46.94 -12.54 7.11
N LEU A 674 -47.41 -11.58 6.31
CA LEU A 674 -48.80 -11.10 6.33
C LEU A 674 -49.77 -12.23 5.95
N ASP A 675 -49.47 -12.99 4.89
CA ASP A 675 -50.28 -14.13 4.43
C ASP A 675 -50.36 -15.25 5.47
N ALA A 676 -49.23 -15.55 6.15
CA ALA A 676 -49.16 -16.59 7.17
C ALA A 676 -49.92 -16.24 8.46
N ARG A 677 -50.29 -14.97 8.68
CA ARG A 677 -51.14 -14.53 9.81
C ARG A 677 -52.61 -14.41 9.44
N GLN A 678 -52.93 -14.23 8.16
CA GLN A 678 -54.32 -14.21 7.67
C GLN A 678 -54.94 -15.62 7.57
N LYS A 679 -54.09 -16.64 7.40
CA LYS A 679 -54.44 -18.07 7.52
C LYS A 679 -54.32 -18.52 8.97
#